data_AF-A0A143HGJ4-F1
#
_entry.id   AF-A0A143HGJ4-F1
#
_cell.length_a   1.000
_cell.length_b   1.000
_cell.length_c   1.000
_cell.angle_alpha   90.00
_cell.angle_beta   90.00
_cell.angle_gamma   90.00
#
_symmetry.space_group_name_H-M   'P 1'
#
loop_
_entity.id
_entity.type
_entity.pdbx_description
1 polymer ?
#
loop_
_entity_poly.entity_id
_entity_poly.type
_entity_poly.pdbx_seq_one_letter_code
_entity_poly.pdbx_strand_id
1 'polypeptide(L)'
;MMTFFPIPYKDELLYSVLARYHIRSGNVSIKATQQDVYGIDSITAIMDLPSHIYRLMQNLPVGHHYTPEYLITNHTLFPIYAAFLPYEHAAKVKESMIGDRGGSIYNKIGLMASSVKLNQYFKFCPQCVEEDMHNLGELYWHRIHQIPGVLVCFEHKAPLYDSQVPVRGYNKHEYRFAAPDTCKICVTEKLFNDHIMEKAINITGDIEFLLNNKMDCKSQVWFKEQYLNKLKELGFANVNGRINQKELQGAFLEFYGYEFLERVQSGIDNNNNWLDDFLHRYNRINHPIRHLLFTRFIGIPISNLFNKEIEYKPFGDKPWPCLNPVATHYLKPVIKEIELRYGSDRKGPIGIFRCDCGFIYLRTGPDNDDSDRYKLSKIKQFGPLWEGELRKLTEQRLSLRETAKQLNVDPATVKKYSKKLGLKTYWKNLSEEKDLCINIIEEDSSDEKKERYRKEWLNLRKQSPTSSKTDLRQLNNRVFTWLYRNDKEWLNLNSPELKSTANINHRVNWERRDEEIYENAKDVVNVMLSARKPVRVTVSSVGSRLGIRPLLEKHLDKLPMTKEYLNDQTENIKDFQIRRLQWAVKELQENGKDLSLWRIYRKAGIREDFQKELQEDALKLIVEKRNCTLHQY
;
A
#
# COMPACT_ATOMS: atom_id res chain seq x y z
N MET A 1 -22.31 -36.43 4.57
CA MET A 1 -22.10 -36.35 3.11
C MET A 1 -23.32 -35.69 2.51
N MET A 2 -23.10 -34.70 1.64
CA MET A 2 -24.17 -33.89 1.05
C MET A 2 -24.97 -34.72 0.04
N THR A 3 -26.29 -34.52 0.00
CA THR A 3 -27.17 -35.18 -0.98
C THR A 3 -27.12 -34.51 -2.35
N PHE A 4 -26.86 -33.20 -2.38
CA PHE A 4 -26.62 -32.41 -3.58
C PHE A 4 -25.68 -31.23 -3.25
N PHE A 5 -25.12 -30.60 -4.28
CA PHE A 5 -24.37 -29.34 -4.15
C PHE A 5 -24.98 -28.33 -5.14
N PRO A 6 -25.38 -27.13 -4.69
CA PRO A 6 -25.89 -26.11 -5.62
C PRO A 6 -24.83 -25.80 -6.67
N ILE A 7 -25.24 -25.72 -7.93
CA ILE A 7 -24.36 -25.31 -9.01
C ILE A 7 -23.93 -23.86 -8.73
N PRO A 8 -22.62 -23.59 -8.59
CA PRO A 8 -22.13 -22.22 -8.41
C PRO A 8 -22.44 -21.36 -9.64
N TYR A 9 -22.98 -20.16 -9.43
CA TYR A 9 -23.22 -19.20 -10.51
C TYR A 9 -21.95 -18.43 -10.89
N LYS A 10 -22.01 -17.73 -12.04
CA LYS A 10 -20.93 -16.83 -12.48
C LYS A 10 -20.71 -15.76 -11.42
N ASP A 11 -19.45 -15.53 -11.06
CA ASP A 11 -19.04 -14.59 -10.02
C ASP A 11 -19.70 -14.81 -8.63
N GLU A 12 -20.20 -16.00 -8.33
CA GLU A 12 -20.75 -16.30 -7.01
C GLU A 12 -19.65 -16.65 -5.99
N LEU A 13 -19.76 -16.16 -4.75
CA LEU A 13 -18.91 -16.61 -3.64
C LEU A 13 -19.24 -18.02 -3.18
N LEU A 14 -18.23 -18.83 -2.82
CA LEU A 14 -18.42 -20.13 -2.20
C LEU A 14 -19.26 -20.03 -0.91
N TYR A 15 -19.10 -18.94 -0.17
CA TYR A 15 -19.97 -18.61 0.98
C TYR A 15 -21.45 -18.57 0.60
N SER A 16 -21.78 -17.96 -0.55
CA SER A 16 -23.15 -17.87 -1.08
C SER A 16 -23.67 -19.24 -1.53
N VAL A 17 -22.84 -20.05 -2.19
CA VAL A 17 -23.19 -21.42 -2.58
C VAL A 17 -23.57 -22.25 -1.35
N LEU A 18 -22.81 -22.15 -0.26
CA LEU A 18 -23.10 -22.85 1.00
C LEU A 18 -24.34 -22.29 1.70
N ALA A 19 -24.60 -20.98 1.61
CA ALA A 19 -25.83 -20.39 2.10
C ALA A 19 -27.06 -20.91 1.33
N ARG A 20 -26.98 -21.04 0.00
CA ARG A 20 -28.02 -21.67 -0.84
C ARG A 20 -28.23 -23.12 -0.47
N TYR A 21 -27.14 -23.88 -0.25
CA TYR A 21 -27.24 -25.26 0.21
C TYR A 21 -27.99 -25.36 1.55
N HIS A 22 -27.68 -24.50 2.52
CA HIS A 22 -28.36 -24.48 3.81
C HIS A 22 -29.88 -24.37 3.66
N ILE A 23 -30.35 -23.43 2.82
CA ILE A 23 -31.78 -23.21 2.56
C ILE A 23 -32.39 -24.39 1.79
N ARG A 24 -31.78 -24.79 0.66
CA ARG A 24 -32.31 -25.82 -0.24
C ARG A 24 -32.33 -27.22 0.38
N SER A 25 -31.41 -27.50 1.31
CA SER A 25 -31.37 -28.78 2.04
C SER A 25 -32.43 -28.87 3.15
N GLY A 26 -33.11 -27.77 3.48
CA GLY A 26 -34.08 -27.73 4.59
C GLY A 26 -33.42 -27.89 5.96
N ASN A 27 -32.11 -27.61 6.07
CA ASN A 27 -31.37 -27.76 7.31
C ASN A 27 -31.88 -26.78 8.37
N VAL A 28 -32.44 -27.30 9.47
CA VAL A 28 -33.02 -26.48 10.55
C VAL A 28 -31.96 -25.86 11.48
N SER A 29 -30.70 -26.25 11.35
CA SER A 29 -29.61 -25.68 12.14
C SER A 29 -28.33 -25.55 11.34
N ILE A 30 -27.53 -24.54 11.67
CA ILE A 30 -26.23 -24.34 11.02
C ILE A 30 -25.26 -25.49 11.29
N LYS A 31 -25.37 -26.13 12.45
CA LYS A 31 -24.54 -27.28 12.81
C LYS A 31 -24.80 -28.46 11.89
N ALA A 32 -26.06 -28.73 11.54
CA ALA A 32 -26.42 -29.76 10.59
C ALA A 32 -25.80 -29.48 9.21
N THR A 33 -25.89 -28.24 8.74
CA THR A 33 -25.22 -27.83 7.49
C THR A 33 -23.71 -28.00 7.54
N GLN A 34 -23.05 -27.63 8.64
CA GLN A 34 -21.61 -27.84 8.74
C GLN A 34 -21.22 -29.33 8.83
N GLN A 35 -22.05 -30.14 9.48
CA GLN A 35 -21.86 -31.58 9.51
C GLN A 35 -22.01 -32.20 8.11
N ASP A 36 -22.97 -31.74 7.31
CA ASP A 36 -23.12 -32.17 5.93
C ASP A 36 -21.92 -31.79 5.07
N VAL A 37 -21.48 -30.54 5.18
CA VAL A 37 -20.49 -29.91 4.31
C VAL A 37 -19.06 -30.30 4.68
N TYR A 38 -18.73 -30.38 5.96
CA TYR A 38 -17.35 -30.56 6.44
C TYR A 38 -17.15 -31.80 7.32
N GLY A 39 -18.24 -32.44 7.76
CA GLY A 39 -18.20 -33.52 8.75
C GLY A 39 -17.91 -33.06 10.18
N ILE A 40 -17.89 -31.74 10.43
CA ILE A 40 -17.66 -31.12 11.74
C ILE A 40 -18.48 -29.83 11.89
N ASP A 41 -18.80 -29.40 13.11
CA ASP A 41 -19.74 -28.30 13.39
C ASP A 41 -19.10 -27.03 14.00
N SER A 42 -17.77 -26.91 13.90
CA SER A 42 -16.98 -25.83 14.52
C SER A 42 -16.35 -24.86 13.50
N ILE A 43 -16.75 -24.95 12.23
CA ILE A 43 -16.18 -24.14 11.13
C ILE A 43 -16.67 -22.71 11.20
N THR A 44 -15.75 -21.74 11.06
CA THR A 44 -16.15 -20.34 10.90
C THR A 44 -16.50 -20.08 9.44
N ALA A 45 -17.68 -19.51 9.20
CA ALA A 45 -18.16 -19.15 7.87
C ALA A 45 -17.44 -17.87 7.41
N ILE A 46 -16.38 -18.06 6.62
CA ILE A 46 -15.53 -16.97 6.10
C ILE A 46 -15.96 -16.65 4.66
N MET A 47 -16.21 -15.37 4.38
CA MET A 47 -16.68 -14.88 3.08
C MET A 47 -15.58 -14.86 2.01
N ASP A 48 -14.38 -14.38 2.37
CA ASP A 48 -13.33 -14.02 1.42
C ASP A 48 -12.37 -15.17 1.10
N LEU A 49 -11.73 -15.73 2.14
CA LEU A 49 -10.67 -16.73 2.04
C LEU A 49 -10.96 -17.90 3.00
N PRO A 50 -11.95 -18.75 2.68
CA PRO A 50 -12.31 -19.88 3.53
C PRO A 50 -11.20 -20.93 3.61
N SER A 51 -11.24 -21.74 4.66
CA SER A 51 -10.38 -22.91 4.85
C SER A 51 -11.19 -24.21 4.82
N HIS A 52 -10.54 -25.36 4.99
CA HIS A 52 -11.18 -26.68 5.02
C HIS A 52 -11.82 -27.07 3.68
N ILE A 53 -11.31 -26.54 2.56
CA ILE A 53 -11.86 -26.84 1.23
C ILE A 53 -11.70 -28.33 0.89
N TYR A 54 -10.63 -28.98 1.37
CA TYR A 54 -10.47 -30.42 1.18
C TYR A 54 -11.62 -31.23 1.84
N ARG A 55 -12.06 -30.83 3.04
CA ARG A 55 -13.20 -31.49 3.72
C ARG A 55 -14.51 -31.28 2.98
N LEU A 56 -14.71 -30.10 2.40
CA LEU A 56 -15.85 -29.85 1.51
C LEU A 56 -15.83 -30.85 0.34
N MET A 57 -14.68 -31.01 -0.34
CA MET A 57 -14.54 -31.97 -1.44
C MET A 57 -14.87 -33.40 -1.04
N GLN A 58 -14.42 -33.84 0.13
CA GLN A 58 -14.70 -35.20 0.61
C GLN A 58 -16.18 -35.47 0.89
N ASN A 59 -16.97 -34.42 1.13
CA ASN A 59 -18.40 -34.53 1.45
C ASN A 59 -19.33 -34.17 0.30
N LEU A 60 -18.79 -33.74 -0.85
CA LEU A 60 -19.58 -33.49 -2.04
C LEU A 60 -20.25 -34.79 -2.55
N PRO A 61 -21.35 -34.67 -3.32
CA PRO A 61 -21.98 -35.82 -3.96
C PRO A 61 -20.99 -36.62 -4.82
N VAL A 62 -21.14 -37.94 -4.84
CA VAL A 62 -20.32 -38.84 -5.65
C VAL A 62 -20.42 -38.45 -7.12
N GLY A 63 -19.27 -38.38 -7.81
CA GLY A 63 -19.20 -38.02 -9.23
C GLY A 63 -19.15 -36.52 -9.52
N HIS A 64 -18.95 -35.66 -8.52
CA HIS A 64 -18.73 -34.23 -8.76
C HIS A 64 -17.48 -33.96 -9.62
N HIS A 65 -17.47 -32.84 -10.34
CA HIS A 65 -16.35 -32.43 -11.20
C HIS A 65 -15.51 -31.27 -10.62
N TYR A 66 -15.87 -30.78 -9.44
CA TYR A 66 -15.16 -29.67 -8.79
C TYR A 66 -13.79 -30.07 -8.26
N THR A 67 -12.83 -29.15 -8.36
CA THR A 67 -11.51 -29.26 -7.74
C THR A 67 -11.31 -28.16 -6.70
N PRO A 68 -10.42 -28.35 -5.71
CA PRO A 68 -10.05 -27.27 -4.79
C PRO A 68 -9.57 -26.02 -5.54
N GLU A 69 -8.75 -26.20 -6.59
CA GLU A 69 -8.27 -25.16 -7.49
C GLU A 69 -9.42 -24.35 -8.09
N TYR A 70 -10.41 -25.04 -8.65
CA TYR A 70 -11.56 -24.41 -9.29
C TYR A 70 -12.34 -23.54 -8.31
N LEU A 71 -12.65 -24.07 -7.11
CA LEU A 71 -13.41 -23.32 -6.11
C LEU A 71 -12.62 -22.11 -5.58
N ILE A 72 -11.33 -22.29 -5.30
CA ILE A 72 -10.47 -21.20 -4.80
C ILE A 72 -10.35 -20.09 -5.85
N THR A 73 -10.11 -20.43 -7.12
CA THR A 73 -9.89 -19.43 -8.16
C THR A 73 -11.19 -18.73 -8.57
N ASN A 74 -12.31 -19.45 -8.68
CA ASN A 74 -13.53 -18.89 -9.28
C ASN A 74 -14.57 -18.42 -8.26
N HIS A 75 -14.52 -18.94 -7.02
CA HIS A 75 -15.57 -18.70 -6.01
C HIS A 75 -15.01 -18.17 -4.68
N THR A 76 -13.78 -17.61 -4.67
CA THR A 76 -13.22 -16.91 -3.51
C THR A 76 -12.48 -15.64 -3.93
N LEU A 77 -12.10 -14.80 -2.96
CA LEU A 77 -11.30 -13.60 -3.22
C LEU A 77 -9.79 -13.88 -3.33
N PHE A 78 -9.37 -15.15 -3.34
CA PHE A 78 -7.97 -15.53 -3.45
C PHE A 78 -7.22 -14.91 -4.65
N PRO A 79 -7.76 -14.85 -5.88
CA PRO A 79 -7.03 -14.29 -7.03
C PRO A 79 -6.54 -12.86 -6.81
N ILE A 80 -7.36 -12.02 -6.17
CA ILE A 80 -7.05 -10.60 -5.92
C ILE A 80 -5.88 -10.45 -4.95
N TYR A 81 -5.89 -11.23 -3.87
CA TYR A 81 -4.79 -11.20 -2.91
C TYR A 81 -3.54 -11.87 -3.47
N ALA A 82 -3.69 -12.98 -4.18
CA ALA A 82 -2.59 -13.74 -4.76
C ALA A 82 -1.80 -12.95 -5.82
N ALA A 83 -2.47 -12.10 -6.61
CA ALA A 83 -1.84 -11.32 -7.67
C ALA A 83 -0.64 -10.48 -7.16
N PHE A 84 -0.74 -9.91 -5.96
CA PHE A 84 0.32 -9.07 -5.39
C PHE A 84 1.15 -9.78 -4.32
N LEU A 85 1.11 -11.12 -4.27
CA LEU A 85 1.92 -11.93 -3.37
C LEU A 85 3.05 -12.63 -4.12
N PRO A 86 4.24 -12.78 -3.49
CA PRO A 86 5.25 -13.70 -3.99
C PRO A 86 4.69 -15.12 -4.09
N TYR A 87 5.15 -15.88 -5.09
CA TYR A 87 4.66 -17.23 -5.39
C TYR A 87 4.59 -18.12 -4.15
N GLU A 88 5.65 -18.18 -3.34
CA GLU A 88 5.70 -19.00 -2.12
C GLU A 88 4.64 -18.61 -1.09
N HIS A 89 4.34 -17.31 -0.95
CA HIS A 89 3.32 -16.85 -0.03
C HIS A 89 1.92 -17.18 -0.55
N ALA A 90 1.66 -16.96 -1.84
CA ALA A 90 0.39 -17.33 -2.47
C ALA A 90 0.13 -18.84 -2.36
N ALA A 91 1.14 -19.68 -2.61
CA ALA A 91 1.07 -21.13 -2.44
C ALA A 91 0.75 -21.53 -0.99
N LYS A 92 1.46 -20.97 0.00
CA LYS A 92 1.20 -21.23 1.43
C LYS A 92 -0.19 -20.78 1.89
N VAL A 93 -0.74 -19.72 1.30
CA VAL A 93 -2.12 -19.27 1.57
C VAL A 93 -3.09 -20.29 0.99
N LYS A 94 -2.91 -20.69 -0.26
CA LYS A 94 -3.74 -21.71 -0.92
C LYS A 94 -3.73 -23.04 -0.16
N GLU A 95 -2.56 -23.52 0.27
CA GLU A 95 -2.43 -24.71 1.13
C GLU A 95 -3.22 -24.58 2.43
N SER A 96 -3.23 -23.38 3.04
CA SER A 96 -4.00 -23.12 4.26
C SER A 96 -5.51 -23.09 4.02
N MET A 97 -5.94 -22.69 2.82
CA MET A 97 -7.34 -22.73 2.39
C MET A 97 -7.80 -24.18 2.12
N ILE A 98 -6.93 -25.00 1.53
CA ILE A 98 -7.20 -26.42 1.27
C ILE A 98 -7.27 -27.20 2.59
N GLY A 99 -6.29 -26.99 3.48
CA GLY A 99 -6.19 -27.70 4.74
C GLY A 99 -7.09 -27.18 5.87
N ASP A 100 -6.93 -27.79 7.04
CA ASP A 100 -7.76 -27.55 8.23
C ASP A 100 -7.29 -26.37 9.09
N ARG A 101 -6.22 -25.67 8.71
CA ARG A 101 -5.60 -24.60 9.52
C ARG A 101 -5.63 -23.24 8.82
N GLY A 102 -6.80 -22.61 8.84
CA GLY A 102 -7.01 -21.28 8.22
C GLY A 102 -6.56 -20.06 9.04
N GLY A 103 -6.28 -20.20 10.34
CA GLY A 103 -6.06 -19.06 11.25
C GLY A 103 -4.88 -18.15 10.93
N SER A 104 -3.97 -18.56 10.04
CA SER A 104 -2.80 -17.77 9.62
C SER A 104 -2.96 -17.04 8.29
N ILE A 105 -4.07 -17.27 7.55
CA ILE A 105 -4.27 -16.75 6.20
C ILE A 105 -4.16 -15.21 6.18
N TYR A 106 -4.92 -14.52 7.03
CA TYR A 106 -4.93 -13.05 7.06
C TYR A 106 -3.59 -12.42 7.46
N ASN A 107 -2.76 -13.14 8.23
CA ASN A 107 -1.40 -12.69 8.52
C ASN A 107 -0.50 -12.81 7.29
N LYS A 108 -0.58 -13.95 6.57
CA LYS A 108 0.23 -14.24 5.38
C LYS A 108 -0.02 -13.27 4.24
N ILE A 109 -1.26 -12.77 4.10
CA ILE A 109 -1.61 -11.78 3.08
C ILE A 109 -1.51 -10.32 3.56
N GLY A 110 -1.01 -10.09 4.77
CA GLY A 110 -0.79 -8.73 5.31
C GLY A 110 -2.06 -7.97 5.73
N LEU A 111 -3.25 -8.59 5.70
CA LEU A 111 -4.50 -7.93 6.09
C LEU A 111 -4.50 -7.44 7.54
N MET A 112 -3.89 -8.18 8.48
CA MET A 112 -3.81 -7.74 9.88
C MET A 112 -2.99 -6.45 10.08
N ALA A 113 -2.05 -6.18 9.18
CA ALA A 113 -1.22 -4.97 9.19
C ALA A 113 -1.71 -3.88 8.21
N SER A 114 -2.82 -4.14 7.52
CA SER A 114 -3.46 -3.21 6.57
C SER A 114 -4.36 -2.23 7.32
N SER A 115 -4.47 -1.00 6.83
CA SER A 115 -5.52 -0.07 7.27
C SER A 115 -6.81 -0.21 6.46
N VAL A 116 -6.76 -0.90 5.30
CA VAL A 116 -7.96 -1.24 4.52
C VAL A 116 -8.71 -2.35 5.24
N LYS A 117 -9.91 -2.03 5.72
CA LYS A 117 -10.81 -2.93 6.43
C LYS A 117 -11.72 -3.67 5.45
N LEU A 118 -12.14 -4.87 5.83
CA LEU A 118 -13.19 -5.61 5.13
C LEU A 118 -14.53 -4.86 5.19
N ASN A 119 -15.41 -5.13 4.23
CA ASN A 119 -16.77 -4.62 4.26
C ASN A 119 -17.49 -5.10 5.53
N GLN A 120 -18.23 -4.19 6.17
CA GLN A 120 -19.03 -4.53 7.36
C GLN A 120 -20.25 -5.35 6.98
N TYR A 121 -20.89 -4.99 5.87
CA TYR A 121 -22.07 -5.64 5.31
C TYR A 121 -21.78 -6.17 3.90
N PHE A 122 -22.51 -7.21 3.51
CA PHE A 122 -22.45 -7.68 2.13
C PHE A 122 -23.01 -6.59 1.22
N LYS A 123 -22.34 -6.38 0.08
CA LYS A 123 -22.74 -5.38 -0.91
C LYS A 123 -23.56 -6.00 -2.03
N PHE A 124 -24.48 -5.23 -2.58
CA PHE A 124 -25.29 -5.62 -3.73
C PHE A 124 -25.52 -4.46 -4.70
N CYS A 125 -25.88 -4.81 -5.93
CA CYS A 125 -26.35 -3.88 -6.95
C CYS A 125 -27.87 -4.09 -7.14
N PRO A 126 -28.70 -3.03 -7.15
CA PRO A 126 -30.14 -3.17 -7.36
C PRO A 126 -30.49 -3.82 -8.69
N GLN A 127 -29.76 -3.48 -9.75
CA GLN A 127 -29.98 -4.04 -11.08
C GLN A 127 -29.59 -5.53 -11.15
N CYS A 128 -28.47 -5.93 -10.53
CA CYS A 128 -28.16 -7.36 -10.38
C CYS A 128 -29.26 -8.10 -9.61
N VAL A 129 -29.84 -7.49 -8.57
CA VAL A 129 -30.93 -8.11 -7.79
C VAL A 129 -32.15 -8.37 -8.67
N GLU A 130 -32.53 -7.41 -9.51
CA GLU A 130 -33.64 -7.58 -10.46
C GLU A 130 -33.34 -8.67 -11.50
N GLU A 131 -32.14 -8.65 -12.10
CA GLU A 131 -31.71 -9.62 -13.10
C GLU A 131 -31.58 -11.03 -12.53
N ASP A 132 -30.99 -11.19 -11.35
CA ASP A 132 -30.81 -12.49 -10.69
C ASP A 132 -32.19 -13.09 -10.34
N MET A 133 -33.11 -12.29 -9.79
CA MET A 133 -34.47 -12.74 -9.52
C MET A 133 -35.22 -13.11 -10.79
N HIS A 134 -35.06 -12.34 -11.88
CA HIS A 134 -35.73 -12.60 -13.15
C HIS A 134 -35.20 -13.88 -13.83
N ASN A 135 -33.87 -14.04 -13.88
CA ASN A 135 -33.22 -15.11 -14.64
C ASN A 135 -33.08 -16.42 -13.85
N LEU A 136 -32.88 -16.35 -12.53
CA LEU A 136 -32.54 -17.50 -11.69
C LEU A 136 -33.62 -17.81 -10.64
N GLY A 137 -34.51 -16.86 -10.35
CA GLY A 137 -35.53 -16.99 -9.31
C GLY A 137 -35.01 -16.91 -7.88
N GLU A 138 -33.71 -16.61 -7.71
CA GLU A 138 -33.05 -16.48 -6.41
C GLU A 138 -31.86 -15.52 -6.51
N LEU A 139 -31.44 -14.94 -5.39
CA LEU A 139 -30.26 -14.07 -5.32
C LEU A 139 -29.01 -14.83 -4.86
N TYR A 140 -27.85 -14.23 -5.11
CA TYR A 140 -26.57 -14.70 -4.57
C TYR A 140 -25.61 -13.54 -4.29
N TRP A 141 -24.59 -13.79 -3.47
CA TRP A 141 -23.53 -12.80 -3.24
C TRP A 141 -22.50 -12.85 -4.36
N HIS A 142 -22.57 -11.86 -5.24
CA HIS A 142 -21.55 -11.56 -6.25
C HIS A 142 -20.21 -11.26 -5.57
N ARG A 143 -19.16 -11.91 -6.04
CA ARG A 143 -17.80 -11.89 -5.50
C ARG A 143 -17.15 -10.53 -5.69
N ILE A 144 -17.27 -9.93 -6.88
CA ILE A 144 -16.65 -8.63 -7.18
C ILE A 144 -17.17 -7.52 -6.25
N HIS A 145 -18.46 -7.57 -5.88
CA HIS A 145 -19.08 -6.60 -4.98
C HIS A 145 -18.48 -6.63 -3.57
N GLN A 146 -17.91 -7.76 -3.14
CA GLN A 146 -17.43 -7.91 -1.76
C GLN A 146 -15.98 -7.46 -1.55
N ILE A 147 -15.28 -7.05 -2.61
CA ILE A 147 -13.88 -6.64 -2.52
C ILE A 147 -13.78 -5.25 -1.87
N PRO A 148 -12.95 -5.07 -0.82
CA PRO A 148 -12.74 -3.76 -0.23
C PRO A 148 -12.21 -2.74 -1.25
N GLY A 149 -12.89 -1.60 -1.35
CA GLY A 149 -12.59 -0.54 -2.33
C GLY A 149 -13.43 -0.60 -3.60
N VAL A 150 -14.22 -1.66 -3.84
CA VAL A 150 -15.23 -1.66 -4.92
C VAL A 150 -16.44 -0.85 -4.48
N LEU A 151 -16.73 0.20 -5.26
CA LEU A 151 -17.82 1.14 -5.00
C LEU A 151 -18.98 1.02 -6.00
N VAL A 152 -18.72 0.43 -7.16
CA VAL A 152 -19.68 0.34 -8.28
C VAL A 152 -19.73 -1.09 -8.83
N CYS A 153 -20.88 -1.48 -9.36
CA CYS A 153 -21.07 -2.71 -10.10
C CYS A 153 -20.28 -2.65 -11.42
N PHE A 154 -19.58 -3.74 -11.75
CA PHE A 154 -18.88 -3.83 -13.03
C PHE A 154 -19.84 -3.95 -14.21
N GLU A 155 -20.90 -4.74 -14.08
CA GLU A 155 -21.84 -5.01 -15.18
C GLU A 155 -22.70 -3.77 -15.46
N HIS A 156 -23.32 -3.21 -14.41
CA HIS A 156 -24.27 -2.10 -14.57
C HIS A 156 -23.67 -0.70 -14.49
N LYS A 157 -22.40 -0.58 -14.09
CA LYS A 157 -21.75 0.72 -13.85
C LYS A 157 -22.61 1.61 -12.94
N ALA A 158 -23.11 1.04 -11.84
CA ALA A 158 -23.98 1.71 -10.87
C ALA A 158 -23.44 1.55 -9.44
N PRO A 159 -23.72 2.47 -8.49
CA PRO A 159 -23.25 2.36 -7.11
C PRO A 159 -23.67 1.06 -6.41
N LEU A 160 -22.78 0.53 -5.57
CA LEU A 160 -23.09 -0.60 -4.69
C LEU A 160 -23.63 -0.13 -3.34
N TYR A 161 -24.61 -0.89 -2.83
CA TYR A 161 -25.29 -0.64 -1.57
C TYR A 161 -24.96 -1.73 -0.56
N ASP A 162 -24.90 -1.33 0.70
CA ASP A 162 -24.74 -2.26 1.81
C ASP A 162 -26.10 -2.91 2.09
N SER A 163 -26.11 -4.23 2.20
CA SER A 163 -27.28 -4.99 2.65
C SER A 163 -27.45 -4.89 4.17
N GLN A 164 -28.55 -5.46 4.67
CA GLN A 164 -28.76 -5.63 6.11
C GLN A 164 -27.97 -6.83 6.68
N VAL A 165 -27.19 -7.53 5.85
CA VAL A 165 -26.47 -8.75 6.20
C VAL A 165 -25.01 -8.42 6.53
N PRO A 166 -24.58 -8.52 7.81
CA PRO A 166 -23.18 -8.30 8.16
C PRO A 166 -22.29 -9.42 7.61
N VAL A 167 -21.13 -9.08 7.05
CA VAL A 167 -20.11 -10.05 6.60
C VAL A 167 -19.59 -10.88 7.77
N ARG A 168 -19.53 -10.26 8.97
CA ARG A 168 -19.19 -10.92 10.24
C ARG A 168 -20.35 -10.79 11.21
N GLY A 169 -21.27 -11.76 11.14
CA GLY A 169 -22.41 -11.84 12.06
C GLY A 169 -22.01 -12.21 13.50
N TYR A 170 -22.96 -12.07 14.43
CA TYR A 170 -22.79 -12.53 15.81
C TYR A 170 -22.52 -14.04 15.88
N ASN A 171 -23.22 -14.81 15.04
CA ASN A 171 -22.92 -16.22 14.85
C ASN A 171 -21.89 -16.39 13.73
N LYS A 172 -20.62 -16.59 14.12
CA LYS A 172 -19.50 -16.78 13.19
C LYS A 172 -19.58 -18.06 12.34
N HIS A 173 -20.51 -18.97 12.64
CA HIS A 173 -20.70 -20.24 11.95
C HIS A 173 -21.75 -20.16 10.83
N GLU A 174 -22.53 -19.07 10.78
CA GLU A 174 -23.70 -18.90 9.93
C GLU A 174 -23.36 -18.49 8.50
N TYR A 175 -23.92 -19.22 7.53
CA TYR A 175 -23.95 -18.86 6.12
C TYR A 175 -25.27 -18.13 5.84
N ARG A 176 -25.18 -16.82 5.55
CA ARG A 176 -26.36 -15.98 5.33
C ARG A 176 -26.64 -15.82 3.84
N PHE A 177 -27.85 -16.21 3.46
CA PHE A 177 -28.33 -16.14 2.09
C PHE A 177 -28.68 -14.69 1.70
N ALA A 178 -28.50 -14.35 0.42
CA ALA A 178 -28.91 -13.06 -0.14
C ALA A 178 -30.42 -13.11 -0.40
N ALA A 179 -31.20 -12.17 0.12
CA ALA A 179 -32.66 -12.20 -0.03
C ALA A 179 -33.23 -10.80 -0.32
N PRO A 180 -34.33 -10.68 -1.11
CA PRO A 180 -34.91 -9.39 -1.47
C PRO A 180 -35.30 -8.52 -0.28
N ASP A 181 -35.65 -9.13 0.85
CA ASP A 181 -35.98 -8.43 2.08
C ASP A 181 -34.75 -7.80 2.78
N THR A 182 -33.58 -8.43 2.63
CA THR A 182 -32.29 -7.96 3.17
C THR A 182 -31.48 -7.08 2.21
N CYS A 183 -31.71 -7.20 0.91
CA CYS A 183 -31.09 -6.41 -0.16
C CYS A 183 -31.98 -5.22 -0.54
N LYS A 184 -32.24 -4.34 0.43
CA LYS A 184 -33.03 -3.12 0.24
C LYS A 184 -32.16 -1.89 0.39
N ILE A 185 -32.40 -0.89 -0.45
CA ILE A 185 -31.78 0.43 -0.30
C ILE A 185 -32.46 1.11 0.90
N CYS A 186 -31.78 1.15 2.04
CA CYS A 186 -32.29 1.78 3.27
C CYS A 186 -31.81 3.22 3.48
N VAL A 187 -30.97 3.73 2.58
CA VAL A 187 -30.35 5.06 2.67
C VAL A 187 -30.61 5.82 1.36
N THR A 188 -30.52 7.15 1.39
CA THR A 188 -30.61 8.00 0.20
C THR A 188 -29.69 7.51 -0.91
N GLU A 189 -30.09 7.67 -2.17
CA GLU A 189 -29.27 7.31 -3.34
C GLU A 189 -27.84 7.84 -3.20
N LYS A 190 -26.85 6.96 -3.46
CA LYS A 190 -25.45 7.36 -3.46
C LYS A 190 -25.19 8.18 -4.72
N LEU A 191 -25.20 9.50 -4.58
CA LEU A 191 -24.78 10.40 -5.64
C LEU A 191 -23.25 10.41 -5.72
N PHE A 192 -22.71 9.79 -6.76
CA PHE A 192 -21.32 9.98 -7.16
C PHE A 192 -21.29 11.03 -8.27
N ASN A 193 -20.40 12.01 -8.15
CA ASN A 193 -20.11 12.88 -9.29
C ASN A 193 -19.41 12.09 -10.40
N ASP A 194 -19.44 12.63 -11.62
CA ASP A 194 -18.93 11.93 -12.81
C ASP A 194 -17.46 11.50 -12.65
N HIS A 195 -16.63 12.31 -11.99
CA HIS A 195 -15.23 11.99 -11.77
C HIS A 195 -15.03 10.79 -10.82
N ILE A 196 -15.72 10.78 -9.67
CA ILE A 196 -15.70 9.65 -8.72
C ILE A 196 -16.21 8.39 -9.41
N MET A 197 -17.28 8.54 -10.19
CA MET A 197 -17.89 7.43 -10.92
C MET A 197 -16.91 6.82 -11.93
N GLU A 198 -16.25 7.65 -12.73
CA GLU A 198 -15.24 7.22 -13.70
C GLU A 198 -14.07 6.48 -13.02
N LYS A 199 -13.51 7.05 -11.94
CA LYS A 199 -12.42 6.40 -11.20
C LYS A 199 -12.86 5.07 -10.57
N ALA A 200 -14.08 5.01 -10.02
CA ALA A 200 -14.63 3.79 -9.44
C ALA A 200 -14.84 2.69 -10.51
N ILE A 201 -15.35 3.06 -11.69
CA ILE A 201 -15.51 2.13 -12.82
C ILE A 201 -14.14 1.59 -13.27
N ASN A 202 -13.14 2.46 -13.42
CA ASN A 202 -11.80 2.07 -13.83
C ASN A 202 -11.15 1.07 -12.86
N ILE A 203 -11.22 1.35 -11.55
CA ILE A 203 -10.71 0.45 -10.51
C ILE A 203 -11.46 -0.88 -10.50
N THR A 204 -12.78 -0.83 -10.66
CA THR A 204 -13.61 -2.05 -10.71
C THR A 204 -13.27 -2.89 -11.94
N GLY A 205 -12.98 -2.26 -13.08
CA GLY A 205 -12.50 -2.96 -14.29
C GLY A 205 -11.15 -3.63 -14.11
N ASP A 206 -10.20 -3.01 -13.39
CA ASP A 206 -8.93 -3.68 -13.07
C ASP A 206 -9.13 -4.88 -12.15
N ILE A 207 -10.07 -4.77 -11.20
CA ILE A 207 -10.40 -5.86 -10.28
C ILE A 207 -11.05 -7.03 -11.03
N GLU A 208 -11.99 -6.75 -11.92
CA GLU A 208 -12.62 -7.75 -12.78
C GLU A 208 -11.56 -8.48 -13.61
N PHE A 209 -10.64 -7.73 -14.22
CA PHE A 209 -9.53 -8.30 -14.98
C PHE A 209 -8.69 -9.26 -14.13
N LEU A 210 -8.34 -8.86 -12.90
CA LEU A 210 -7.56 -9.70 -11.99
C LEU A 210 -8.33 -10.93 -11.47
N LEU A 211 -9.65 -10.85 -11.34
CA LEU A 211 -10.48 -11.99 -10.91
C LEU A 211 -10.59 -13.06 -12.00
N ASN A 212 -10.66 -12.64 -13.26
CA ASN A 212 -11.00 -13.52 -14.39
C ASN A 212 -9.79 -13.91 -15.26
N ASN A 213 -8.61 -13.34 -15.02
CA ASN A 213 -7.38 -13.68 -15.75
C ASN A 213 -6.32 -14.24 -14.81
N LYS A 214 -5.65 -15.32 -15.25
CA LYS A 214 -4.52 -15.91 -14.51
C LYS A 214 -3.28 -15.04 -14.69
N MET A 215 -2.86 -14.37 -13.62
CA MET A 215 -1.62 -13.60 -13.58
C MET A 215 -0.44 -14.44 -13.07
N ASP A 216 0.73 -14.23 -13.65
CA ASP A 216 1.96 -14.79 -13.10
C ASP A 216 2.32 -14.07 -11.79
N CYS A 217 2.66 -14.85 -10.76
CA CYS A 217 3.10 -14.29 -9.49
C CYS A 217 4.43 -13.54 -9.67
N LYS A 218 4.49 -12.29 -9.26
CA LYS A 218 5.72 -11.47 -9.28
C LYS A 218 6.22 -11.17 -7.87
N SER A 219 7.52 -10.90 -7.76
CA SER A 219 8.12 -10.49 -6.48
C SER A 219 7.74 -9.05 -6.13
N GLN A 220 7.89 -8.66 -4.87
CA GLN A 220 7.69 -7.26 -4.47
C GLN A 220 8.71 -6.31 -5.11
N VAL A 221 9.91 -6.82 -5.38
CA VAL A 221 10.98 -6.06 -6.06
C VAL A 221 10.54 -5.71 -7.48
N TRP A 222 9.95 -6.66 -8.21
CA TRP A 222 9.43 -6.43 -9.56
C TRP A 222 8.49 -5.23 -9.61
N PHE A 223 7.42 -5.23 -8.82
CA PHE A 223 6.44 -4.13 -8.83
C PHE A 223 7.09 -2.79 -8.51
N LYS A 224 8.00 -2.75 -7.53
CA LYS A 224 8.71 -1.54 -7.15
C LYS A 224 9.62 -1.01 -8.25
N GLU A 225 10.29 -1.88 -8.99
CA GLU A 225 11.12 -1.48 -10.13
C GLU A 225 10.25 -0.91 -11.25
N GLN A 226 9.12 -1.55 -11.56
CA GLN A 226 8.16 -1.03 -12.55
C GLN A 226 7.68 0.37 -12.17
N TYR A 227 7.24 0.53 -10.92
CA TYR A 227 6.80 1.80 -10.36
C TYR A 227 7.90 2.85 -10.37
N LEU A 228 9.10 2.52 -9.91
CA LEU A 228 10.22 3.45 -9.82
C LEU A 228 10.67 3.92 -11.19
N ASN A 229 10.76 3.03 -12.18
CA ASN A 229 11.13 3.40 -13.54
C ASN A 229 10.07 4.30 -14.17
N LYS A 230 8.78 4.03 -13.95
CA LYS A 230 7.72 4.92 -14.40
C LYS A 230 7.75 6.28 -13.70
N LEU A 231 8.04 6.33 -12.40
CA LEU A 231 8.20 7.60 -11.68
C LEU A 231 9.38 8.43 -12.19
N LYS A 232 10.47 7.78 -12.66
CA LYS A 232 11.58 8.48 -13.31
C LYS A 232 11.17 9.09 -14.65
N GLU A 233 10.36 8.39 -15.45
CA GLU A 233 9.80 8.93 -16.70
C GLU A 233 8.90 10.14 -16.44
N LEU A 234 8.08 10.07 -15.40
CA LEU A 234 7.16 11.15 -15.02
C LEU A 234 7.83 12.31 -14.25
N GLY A 235 9.13 12.21 -13.95
CA GLY A 235 9.87 13.25 -13.23
C GLY A 235 9.70 13.25 -11.71
N PHE A 236 8.87 12.37 -11.14
CA PHE A 236 8.70 12.24 -9.69
C PHE A 236 9.90 11.59 -8.99
N ALA A 237 10.78 10.89 -9.72
CA ALA A 237 12.01 10.33 -9.17
C ALA A 237 13.23 10.69 -10.04
N ASN A 238 14.38 10.86 -9.40
CA ASN A 238 15.62 11.08 -10.12
C ASN A 238 16.26 9.76 -10.61
N VAL A 239 17.34 9.86 -11.38
CA VAL A 239 18.08 8.70 -11.93
C VAL A 239 18.50 7.70 -10.84
N ASN A 240 18.85 8.20 -9.66
CA ASN A 240 19.27 7.38 -8.51
C ASN A 240 18.08 6.74 -7.75
N GLY A 241 16.84 6.98 -8.19
CA GLY A 241 15.63 6.46 -7.56
C GLY A 241 15.15 7.25 -6.35
N ARG A 242 15.69 8.45 -6.10
CA ARG A 242 15.18 9.32 -5.04
C ARG A 242 13.89 10.00 -5.51
N ILE A 243 12.80 9.75 -4.78
CA ILE A 243 11.46 10.24 -5.08
C ILE A 243 11.23 11.61 -4.42
N ASN A 244 10.64 12.55 -5.15
CA ASN A 244 10.13 13.80 -4.59
C ASN A 244 8.74 13.57 -3.97
N GLN A 245 8.75 13.16 -2.70
CA GLN A 245 7.52 12.71 -2.03
C GLN A 245 6.43 13.78 -1.94
N LYS A 246 6.81 15.02 -1.67
CA LYS A 246 5.84 16.13 -1.54
C LYS A 246 5.10 16.37 -2.85
N GLU A 247 5.83 16.35 -3.97
CA GLU A 247 5.27 16.56 -5.30
C GLU A 247 4.41 15.36 -5.73
N LEU A 248 4.90 14.13 -5.47
CA LEU A 248 4.17 12.90 -5.77
C LEU A 248 2.83 12.82 -5.02
N GLN A 249 2.83 13.12 -3.72
CA GLN A 249 1.62 13.11 -2.90
C GLN A 249 0.63 14.19 -3.33
N GLY A 250 1.12 15.39 -3.64
CA GLY A 250 0.29 16.47 -4.18
C GLY A 250 -0.42 16.06 -5.47
N ALA A 251 0.33 15.54 -6.44
CA ALA A 251 -0.22 15.08 -7.71
C ALA A 251 -1.18 13.88 -7.54
N PHE A 252 -0.88 12.95 -6.63
CA PHE A 252 -1.75 11.81 -6.35
C PHE A 252 -3.08 12.24 -5.72
N LEU A 253 -3.05 13.18 -4.77
CA LEU A 253 -4.24 13.77 -4.16
C LEU A 253 -5.05 14.58 -5.17
N GLU A 254 -4.40 15.33 -6.06
CA GLU A 254 -5.06 16.07 -7.13
C GLU A 254 -5.75 15.13 -8.13
N PHE A 255 -5.11 14.03 -8.48
CA PHE A 255 -5.64 13.06 -9.46
C PHE A 255 -6.89 12.32 -8.97
N TYR A 256 -6.93 11.93 -7.69
CA TYR A 256 -8.05 11.16 -7.16
C TYR A 256 -9.06 12.01 -6.40
N GLY A 257 -8.60 13.08 -5.74
CA GLY A 257 -9.38 13.83 -4.77
C GLY A 257 -9.48 13.10 -3.42
N TYR A 258 -9.63 13.90 -2.36
CA TYR A 258 -9.76 13.40 -0.99
C TYR A 258 -10.96 12.46 -0.82
N GLU A 259 -12.13 12.86 -1.34
CA GLU A 259 -13.37 12.12 -1.19
C GLU A 259 -13.29 10.69 -1.76
N PHE A 260 -12.72 10.54 -2.96
CA PHE A 260 -12.56 9.22 -3.58
C PHE A 260 -11.63 8.33 -2.75
N LEU A 261 -10.47 8.85 -2.33
CA LEU A 261 -9.48 8.10 -1.57
C LEU A 261 -10.01 7.64 -0.21
N GLU A 262 -10.80 8.45 0.47
CA GLU A 262 -11.50 8.07 1.71
C GLU A 262 -12.48 6.90 1.46
N ARG A 263 -13.30 6.99 0.40
CA ARG A 263 -14.27 5.94 0.05
C ARG A 263 -13.61 4.59 -0.24
N VAL A 264 -12.40 4.58 -0.81
CA VAL A 264 -11.60 3.36 -1.05
C VAL A 264 -10.60 3.04 0.07
N GLN A 265 -10.74 3.68 1.24
CA GLN A 265 -9.93 3.46 2.45
C GLN A 265 -8.42 3.65 2.23
N SER A 266 -8.06 4.57 1.35
CA SER A 266 -6.67 4.86 0.94
C SER A 266 -6.35 6.36 0.95
N GLY A 267 -6.98 7.12 1.87
CA GLY A 267 -6.60 8.50 2.17
C GLY A 267 -5.11 8.64 2.48
N ILE A 268 -4.53 9.78 2.09
CA ILE A 268 -3.13 10.16 2.37
C ILE A 268 -3.18 11.44 3.18
N ASP A 269 -2.66 11.40 4.41
CA ASP A 269 -2.43 12.58 5.24
C ASP A 269 -0.98 12.56 5.77
N ASN A 270 -0.56 13.65 6.44
CA ASN A 270 0.79 13.77 6.99
C ASN A 270 1.13 12.70 8.04
N ASN A 271 0.14 12.00 8.60
CA ASN A 271 0.29 11.06 9.71
C ASN A 271 0.17 9.58 9.29
N ASN A 272 -0.49 9.30 8.16
CA ASN A 272 -0.78 7.96 7.65
C ASN A 272 -0.43 7.86 6.16
N ASN A 273 0.87 7.93 5.90
CA ASN A 273 1.37 7.93 4.54
C ASN A 273 1.70 6.52 4.04
N TRP A 274 0.64 5.78 3.70
CA TRP A 274 0.81 4.46 3.12
C TRP A 274 1.57 4.47 1.80
N LEU A 275 1.52 5.58 1.05
CA LEU A 275 2.16 5.73 -0.26
C LEU A 275 3.70 5.73 -0.13
N ASP A 276 4.22 6.40 0.90
CA ASP A 276 5.65 6.41 1.19
C ASP A 276 6.16 5.01 1.55
N ASP A 277 5.46 4.35 2.48
CA ASP A 277 5.76 2.99 2.92
C ASP A 277 5.71 1.99 1.76
N PHE A 278 4.70 2.14 0.88
CA PHE A 278 4.48 1.32 -0.31
C PHE A 278 5.70 1.37 -1.24
N LEU A 279 6.27 2.55 -1.47
CA LEU A 279 7.41 2.72 -2.36
C LEU A 279 8.74 2.32 -1.69
N HIS A 280 8.92 2.55 -0.39
CA HIS A 280 10.24 2.43 0.26
C HIS A 280 10.51 1.06 0.90
N ARG A 281 9.49 0.35 1.42
CA ARG A 281 9.72 -0.91 2.17
C ARG A 281 9.55 -2.15 1.31
N TYR A 282 10.61 -2.92 1.08
CA TYR A 282 10.60 -4.11 0.21
C TYR A 282 9.87 -5.32 0.81
N ASN A 283 9.71 -5.37 2.13
CA ASN A 283 9.21 -6.56 2.84
C ASN A 283 7.76 -6.44 3.34
N ARG A 284 7.02 -5.40 2.94
CA ARG A 284 5.63 -5.20 3.38
C ARG A 284 4.67 -5.57 2.25
N ILE A 285 3.75 -6.49 2.55
CA ILE A 285 2.62 -6.79 1.67
C ILE A 285 1.60 -5.66 1.81
N ASN A 286 1.20 -5.08 0.68
CA ASN A 286 0.20 -4.02 0.63
C ASN A 286 -1.13 -4.55 0.09
N HIS A 287 -2.22 -3.88 0.46
CA HIS A 287 -3.55 -4.26 -0.03
C HIS A 287 -3.60 -4.07 -1.57
N PRO A 288 -4.19 -5.02 -2.33
CA PRO A 288 -4.29 -4.94 -3.79
C PRO A 288 -4.85 -3.60 -4.31
N ILE A 289 -5.85 -3.03 -3.63
CA ILE A 289 -6.42 -1.72 -3.99
C ILE A 289 -5.37 -0.61 -4.15
N ARG A 290 -4.31 -0.63 -3.32
CA ARG A 290 -3.24 0.38 -3.35
C ARG A 290 -2.35 0.24 -4.58
N HIS A 291 -2.10 -1.00 -5.02
CA HIS A 291 -1.43 -1.25 -6.28
C HIS A 291 -2.26 -0.75 -7.46
N LEU A 292 -3.57 -0.96 -7.43
CA LEU A 292 -4.49 -0.52 -8.49
C LEU A 292 -4.59 1.01 -8.56
N LEU A 293 -4.71 1.68 -7.41
CA LEU A 293 -4.68 3.14 -7.37
C LEU A 293 -3.34 3.67 -7.91
N PHE A 294 -2.22 3.08 -7.48
CA PHE A 294 -0.93 3.58 -7.87
C PHE A 294 -0.62 3.35 -9.35
N THR A 295 -0.92 2.16 -9.88
CA THR A 295 -0.67 1.82 -11.29
C THR A 295 -1.50 2.70 -12.23
N ARG A 296 -2.76 3.00 -11.87
CA ARG A 296 -3.62 3.90 -12.64
C ARG A 296 -3.12 5.34 -12.61
N PHE A 297 -2.73 5.84 -11.44
CA PHE A 297 -2.17 7.19 -11.31
C PHE A 297 -0.93 7.41 -12.20
N ILE A 298 0.02 6.48 -12.20
CA ILE A 298 1.25 6.58 -13.02
C ILE A 298 1.07 6.11 -14.47
N GLY A 299 -0.15 5.72 -14.86
CA GLY A 299 -0.48 5.35 -16.25
C GLY A 299 0.10 4.01 -16.70
N ILE A 300 0.25 3.03 -15.80
CA ILE A 300 0.59 1.64 -16.17
C ILE A 300 -0.71 0.82 -16.19
N PRO A 301 -1.14 0.31 -17.36
CA PRO A 301 -2.25 -0.64 -17.45
C PRO A 301 -1.98 -1.89 -16.61
N ILE A 302 -3.00 -2.43 -15.94
CA ILE A 302 -2.84 -3.55 -15.02
C ILE A 302 -2.19 -4.77 -15.70
N SER A 303 -2.55 -5.09 -16.94
CA SER A 303 -1.95 -6.17 -17.71
C SER A 303 -0.44 -5.97 -17.97
N ASN A 304 -0.02 -4.74 -18.26
CA ASN A 304 1.38 -4.41 -18.50
C ASN A 304 2.21 -4.51 -17.21
N LEU A 305 1.64 -4.18 -16.05
CA LEU A 305 2.33 -4.27 -14.76
C LEU A 305 2.87 -5.69 -14.48
N PHE A 306 2.16 -6.73 -14.93
CA PHE A 306 2.55 -8.13 -14.76
C PHE A 306 3.39 -8.65 -15.93
N ASN A 307 3.14 -8.18 -17.16
CA ASN A 307 3.64 -8.84 -18.36
C ASN A 307 4.79 -8.10 -19.06
N LYS A 308 5.03 -6.82 -18.74
CA LYS A 308 6.01 -5.99 -19.43
C LYS A 308 6.96 -5.32 -18.45
N GLU A 309 8.26 -5.52 -18.67
CA GLU A 309 9.29 -4.76 -17.96
C GLU A 309 9.39 -3.34 -18.50
N ILE A 310 9.30 -2.37 -17.60
CA ILE A 310 9.43 -0.94 -17.84
C ILE A 310 10.86 -0.57 -17.48
N GLU A 311 11.63 -0.23 -18.50
CA GLU A 311 13.00 0.23 -18.38
C GLU A 311 13.07 1.75 -18.52
N TYR A 312 13.70 2.44 -17.57
CA TYR A 312 13.93 3.88 -17.68
C TYR A 312 15.04 4.17 -18.71
N LYS A 313 14.66 4.66 -19.89
CA LYS A 313 15.56 4.94 -21.02
C LYS A 313 15.61 6.45 -21.37
N PRO A 314 16.28 7.29 -20.56
CA PRO A 314 16.30 8.73 -20.79
C PRO A 314 17.03 9.16 -22.07
N PHE A 315 17.78 8.27 -22.72
CA PHE A 315 18.51 8.54 -23.97
C PHE A 315 18.07 7.62 -25.12
N GLY A 316 16.87 7.04 -25.02
CA GLY A 316 16.34 6.08 -25.98
C GLY A 316 17.09 4.73 -25.97
N ASP A 317 16.78 3.90 -26.97
CA ASP A 317 17.36 2.56 -27.11
C ASP A 317 18.80 2.58 -27.63
N LYS A 318 19.57 1.60 -27.13
CA LYS A 318 20.90 1.25 -27.62
C LYS A 318 20.82 0.56 -28.99
N PRO A 319 21.85 0.67 -29.85
CA PRO A 319 23.10 1.40 -29.63
C PRO A 319 23.02 2.91 -29.91
N TRP A 320 23.88 3.70 -29.26
CA TRP A 320 23.96 5.16 -29.37
C TRP A 320 25.08 5.63 -30.33
N PRO A 321 24.95 6.81 -30.95
CA PRO A 321 25.86 7.27 -31.99
C PRO A 321 27.21 7.71 -31.43
N CYS A 322 28.32 7.39 -32.12
CA CYS A 322 29.60 7.99 -31.78
C CYS A 322 29.67 9.44 -32.29
N LEU A 323 29.97 10.39 -31.40
CA LEU A 323 30.09 11.81 -31.75
C LEU A 323 31.54 12.27 -31.97
N ASN A 324 32.45 11.33 -32.27
CA ASN A 324 33.84 11.64 -32.61
C ASN A 324 33.96 12.03 -34.10
N PRO A 325 34.26 13.30 -34.45
CA PRO A 325 34.25 13.76 -35.84
C PRO A 325 35.28 13.06 -36.75
N VAL A 326 36.37 12.54 -36.17
CA VAL A 326 37.44 11.88 -36.94
C VAL A 326 37.24 10.37 -37.08
N ALA A 327 36.22 9.80 -36.43
CA ALA A 327 35.97 8.38 -36.51
C ALA A 327 35.24 8.02 -37.82
N THR A 328 35.61 6.90 -38.45
CA THR A 328 34.92 6.35 -39.63
C THR A 328 33.46 5.97 -39.38
N HIS A 329 33.08 5.87 -38.11
CA HIS A 329 31.74 5.60 -37.62
C HIS A 329 31.11 6.82 -36.92
N TYR A 330 31.54 8.04 -37.27
CA TYR A 330 30.90 9.27 -36.81
C TYR A 330 29.39 9.24 -37.11
N LEU A 331 28.58 9.61 -36.11
CA LEU A 331 27.12 9.57 -36.09
C LEU A 331 26.49 8.17 -36.24
N LYS A 332 27.28 7.09 -36.36
CA LYS A 332 26.76 5.72 -36.44
C LYS A 332 26.54 5.12 -35.05
N PRO A 333 25.45 4.34 -34.84
CA PRO A 333 25.09 3.79 -33.54
C PRO A 333 25.98 2.59 -33.18
N VAL A 334 27.06 2.85 -32.46
CA VAL A 334 28.07 1.83 -32.09
C VAL A 334 28.23 1.64 -30.58
N ILE A 335 27.78 2.60 -29.77
CA ILE A 335 27.94 2.57 -28.31
C ILE A 335 26.83 1.71 -27.70
N LYS A 336 27.19 0.66 -26.97
CA LYS A 336 26.22 -0.32 -26.42
C LYS A 336 25.85 -0.09 -24.96
N GLU A 337 26.71 0.62 -24.22
CA GLU A 337 26.56 0.86 -22.79
C GLU A 337 26.85 2.32 -22.47
N ILE A 338 26.10 2.85 -21.50
CA ILE A 338 26.28 4.21 -20.98
C ILE A 338 26.25 4.18 -19.47
N GLU A 339 26.96 5.12 -18.85
CA GLU A 339 26.89 5.34 -17.41
C GLU A 339 25.91 6.50 -17.15
N LEU A 340 24.84 6.23 -16.41
CA LEU A 340 23.84 7.23 -16.05
C LEU A 340 24.19 7.89 -14.70
N ARG A 341 24.10 9.22 -14.65
CA ARG A 341 24.26 10.03 -13.44
C ARG A 341 23.15 11.05 -13.32
N TYR A 342 22.93 11.55 -12.11
CA TYR A 342 22.03 12.68 -11.86
C TYR A 342 22.80 14.01 -11.82
N GLY A 343 22.39 14.98 -12.63
CA GLY A 343 22.93 16.34 -12.61
C GLY A 343 22.20 17.22 -11.60
N SER A 344 22.89 17.70 -10.57
CA SER A 344 22.33 18.62 -9.56
C SER A 344 21.84 19.93 -10.16
N ASP A 345 22.62 20.48 -11.10
CA ASP A 345 22.44 21.85 -11.58
C ASP A 345 21.24 21.98 -12.52
N ARG A 346 21.01 20.97 -13.35
CA ARG A 346 19.90 20.91 -14.31
C ARG A 346 18.75 20.00 -13.87
N LYS A 347 18.86 19.38 -12.69
CA LYS A 347 17.90 18.41 -12.13
C LYS A 347 17.47 17.32 -13.13
N GLY A 348 18.42 16.78 -13.89
CA GLY A 348 18.12 15.85 -14.99
C GLY A 348 19.14 14.72 -15.15
N PRO A 349 18.85 13.71 -15.98
CA PRO A 349 19.77 12.63 -16.29
C PRO A 349 20.96 13.13 -17.11
N ILE A 350 22.14 12.62 -16.77
CA ILE A 350 23.39 12.82 -17.50
C ILE A 350 23.88 11.45 -17.93
N GLY A 351 24.00 11.24 -19.23
CA GLY A 351 24.59 10.03 -19.81
C GLY A 351 26.06 10.26 -20.13
N ILE A 352 26.93 9.34 -19.71
CA ILE A 352 28.33 9.29 -20.10
C ILE A 352 28.48 8.18 -21.12
N PHE A 353 28.81 8.57 -22.35
CA PHE A 353 28.91 7.69 -23.51
C PHE A 353 30.38 7.38 -23.77
N ARG A 354 30.71 6.09 -23.90
CA ARG A 354 32.08 5.60 -24.12
C ARG A 354 32.10 4.80 -25.41
N CYS A 355 32.84 5.30 -26.39
CA CYS A 355 33.02 4.59 -27.66
C CYS A 355 34.34 3.81 -27.66
N ASP A 356 34.38 2.70 -28.38
CA ASP A 356 35.58 1.86 -28.56
C ASP A 356 36.76 2.62 -29.22
N CYS A 357 36.50 3.71 -29.96
CA CYS A 357 37.56 4.60 -30.44
C CYS A 357 38.22 5.45 -29.33
N GLY A 358 37.79 5.28 -28.09
CA GLY A 358 38.24 5.96 -26.87
C GLY A 358 37.68 7.37 -26.70
N PHE A 359 36.74 7.79 -27.55
CA PHE A 359 36.02 9.05 -27.40
C PHE A 359 34.97 8.91 -26.27
N ILE A 360 34.99 9.83 -25.31
CA ILE A 360 34.07 9.87 -24.17
C ILE A 360 33.43 11.24 -24.07
N TYR A 361 32.10 11.28 -24.08
CA TYR A 361 31.32 12.51 -24.03
C TYR A 361 30.10 12.37 -23.13
N LEU A 362 29.56 13.52 -22.73
CA LEU A 362 28.37 13.64 -21.90
C LEU A 362 27.22 14.18 -22.73
N ARG A 363 26.03 13.64 -22.47
CA ARG A 363 24.76 14.22 -22.92
C ARG A 363 23.87 14.48 -21.70
N THR A 364 23.23 15.63 -21.69
CA THR A 364 22.22 16.02 -20.71
C THR A 364 20.87 15.68 -21.32
N GLY A 365 20.09 14.87 -20.63
CA GLY A 365 18.76 14.46 -21.06
C GLY A 365 17.67 14.90 -20.09
N PRO A 366 16.49 14.24 -20.13
CA PRO A 366 16.16 13.19 -21.08
C PRO A 366 16.06 13.72 -22.52
N ASP A 367 16.19 12.83 -23.49
CA ASP A 367 15.92 13.13 -24.89
C ASP A 367 14.41 13.30 -25.08
N ASN A 368 14.01 14.38 -25.75
CA ASN A 368 12.61 14.67 -26.08
C ASN A 368 12.31 14.37 -27.54
N ASP A 369 13.33 14.51 -28.41
CA ASP A 369 13.22 14.28 -29.85
C ASP A 369 14.42 13.48 -30.40
N ASP A 370 14.25 12.85 -31.56
CA ASP A 370 15.31 12.01 -32.16
C ASP A 370 16.59 12.80 -32.50
N SER A 371 16.51 14.13 -32.66
CA SER A 371 17.68 14.97 -32.91
C SER A 371 18.56 15.14 -31.66
N ASP A 372 17.98 15.03 -30.46
CA ASP A 372 18.70 15.06 -29.19
C ASP A 372 19.77 13.97 -29.11
N ARG A 373 19.58 12.85 -29.83
CA ARG A 373 20.53 11.74 -29.93
C ARG A 373 21.92 12.19 -30.40
N TYR A 374 21.98 13.27 -31.17
CA TYR A 374 23.22 13.82 -31.74
C TYR A 374 23.74 15.05 -30.99
N LYS A 375 23.02 15.55 -29.99
CA LYS A 375 23.42 16.73 -29.20
C LYS A 375 24.50 16.34 -28.18
N LEU A 376 25.67 16.98 -28.29
CA LEU A 376 26.79 16.81 -27.37
C LEU A 376 26.77 17.91 -26.30
N SER A 377 26.77 17.56 -25.01
CA SER A 377 26.84 18.55 -23.92
C SER A 377 28.28 18.90 -23.54
N LYS A 378 29.15 17.89 -23.39
CA LYS A 378 30.55 18.10 -23.00
C LYS A 378 31.43 16.94 -23.43
N ILE A 379 32.59 17.24 -23.98
CA ILE A 379 33.64 16.24 -24.28
C ILE A 379 34.44 16.00 -23.00
N LYS A 380 34.51 14.74 -22.55
CA LYS A 380 35.33 14.34 -21.39
C LYS A 380 36.72 13.90 -21.83
N GLN A 381 36.79 13.19 -22.97
CA GLN A 381 38.04 12.65 -23.52
C GLN A 381 37.90 12.47 -25.04
N PHE A 382 38.92 12.89 -25.78
CA PHE A 382 38.98 12.70 -27.24
C PHE A 382 39.44 11.29 -27.65
N GLY A 383 40.35 10.69 -26.88
CA GLY A 383 40.79 9.31 -27.09
C GLY A 383 41.89 9.15 -28.15
N PRO A 384 42.45 7.93 -28.27
CA PRO A 384 43.63 7.65 -29.08
C PRO A 384 43.42 7.92 -30.58
N LEU A 385 42.22 7.67 -31.11
CA LEU A 385 41.95 7.89 -32.54
C LEU A 385 42.04 9.37 -32.91
N TRP A 386 41.48 10.25 -32.08
CA TRP A 386 41.56 11.69 -32.27
C TRP A 386 42.98 12.23 -32.01
N GLU A 387 43.65 11.73 -30.98
CA GLU A 387 45.04 12.11 -30.68
C GLU A 387 46.01 11.69 -31.80
N GLY A 388 45.75 10.55 -32.46
CA GLY A 388 46.49 10.09 -33.64
C GLY A 388 46.30 11.00 -34.87
N GLU A 389 45.06 11.40 -35.16
CA GLU A 389 44.80 12.32 -36.27
C GLU A 389 45.40 13.72 -36.02
N LEU A 390 45.37 14.20 -34.77
CA LEU A 390 46.05 15.45 -34.41
C LEU A 390 47.57 15.38 -34.69
N ARG A 391 48.25 14.26 -34.37
CA ARG A 391 49.68 14.08 -34.68
C ARG A 391 49.94 14.22 -36.16
N LYS A 392 49.17 13.49 -36.97
CA LYS A 392 49.26 13.49 -38.44
C LYS A 392 49.06 14.89 -39.03
N LEU A 393 48.04 15.63 -38.58
CA LEU A 393 47.79 17.00 -39.05
C LEU A 393 48.88 17.99 -38.62
N THR A 394 49.49 17.78 -37.44
CA THR A 394 50.58 18.62 -36.95
C THR A 394 51.87 18.40 -37.77
N GLU A 395 52.15 17.16 -38.17
CA GLU A 395 53.26 16.81 -39.06
C GLU A 395 53.11 17.42 -40.46
N GLN A 396 51.87 17.53 -40.96
CA GLN A 396 51.55 18.17 -42.24
C GLN A 396 51.72 19.69 -42.25
N ARG A 397 52.08 20.32 -41.11
CA ARG A 397 52.32 21.76 -40.97
C ARG A 397 51.18 22.64 -41.52
N LEU A 398 49.92 22.29 -41.21
CA LEU A 398 48.71 23.03 -41.66
C LEU A 398 48.62 24.46 -41.09
N SER A 399 47.46 25.02 -40.72
CA SER A 399 47.40 26.19 -39.82
C SER A 399 46.76 25.78 -38.49
N LEU A 400 46.93 26.52 -37.39
CA LEU A 400 46.22 26.20 -36.13
C LEU A 400 44.70 26.16 -36.36
N ARG A 401 44.19 27.13 -37.13
CA ARG A 401 42.77 27.23 -37.48
C ARG A 401 42.34 26.11 -38.42
N GLU A 402 43.18 25.75 -39.38
CA GLU A 402 42.87 24.65 -40.32
C GLU A 402 42.87 23.30 -39.62
N THR A 403 43.84 23.07 -38.73
CA THR A 403 43.89 21.86 -37.87
C THR A 403 42.64 21.78 -36.99
N ALA A 404 42.25 22.89 -36.37
CA ALA A 404 41.04 22.97 -35.55
C ALA A 404 39.76 22.71 -36.35
N LYS A 405 39.68 23.25 -37.57
CA LYS A 405 38.57 23.03 -38.50
C LYS A 405 38.43 21.56 -38.89
N GLN A 406 39.53 20.89 -39.26
CA GLN A 406 39.50 19.47 -39.65
C GLN A 406 39.16 18.54 -38.48
N LEU A 407 39.59 18.88 -37.25
CA LEU A 407 39.25 18.12 -36.04
C LEU A 407 37.89 18.51 -35.43
N ASN A 408 37.21 19.50 -36.01
CA ASN A 408 35.96 20.09 -35.55
C ASN A 408 35.98 20.51 -34.07
N VAL A 409 37.01 21.27 -33.68
CA VAL A 409 37.21 21.79 -32.31
C VAL A 409 37.66 23.25 -32.32
N ASP A 410 37.64 23.89 -31.15
CA ASP A 410 38.21 25.23 -30.98
C ASP A 410 39.75 25.21 -31.06
N PRO A 411 40.41 26.21 -31.69
CA PRO A 411 41.88 26.34 -31.74
C PRO A 411 42.60 26.21 -30.39
N ALA A 412 42.01 26.68 -29.30
CA ALA A 412 42.58 26.53 -27.96
C ALA A 412 42.64 25.07 -27.52
N THR A 413 41.69 24.24 -27.94
CA THR A 413 41.69 22.79 -27.68
C THR A 413 42.87 22.11 -28.39
N VAL A 414 43.13 22.49 -29.65
CA VAL A 414 44.29 22.00 -30.42
C VAL A 414 45.60 22.39 -29.72
N LYS A 415 45.75 23.65 -29.28
CA LYS A 415 46.93 24.09 -28.50
C LYS A 415 47.11 23.25 -27.24
N LYS A 416 46.04 23.07 -26.46
CA LYS A 416 46.05 22.32 -25.20
C LYS A 416 46.50 20.87 -25.40
N TYR A 417 45.93 20.17 -26.39
CA TYR A 417 46.27 18.77 -26.63
C TYR A 417 47.64 18.59 -27.31
N SER A 418 48.05 19.53 -28.16
CA SER A 418 49.41 19.53 -28.74
C SER A 418 50.48 19.64 -27.65
N LYS A 419 50.28 20.55 -26.67
CA LYS A 419 51.17 20.68 -25.50
C LYS A 419 51.15 19.41 -24.65
N LYS A 420 49.96 18.86 -24.36
CA LYS A 420 49.79 17.63 -23.57
C LYS A 420 50.51 16.42 -24.18
N LEU A 421 50.49 16.31 -25.51
CA LEU A 421 51.09 15.19 -26.25
C LEU A 421 52.58 15.42 -26.62
N GLY A 422 53.15 16.58 -26.28
CA GLY A 422 54.54 16.92 -26.59
C GLY A 422 54.80 17.12 -28.09
N LEU A 423 53.80 17.58 -28.86
CA LEU A 423 53.93 17.73 -30.31
C LEU A 423 54.70 19.01 -30.66
N LYS A 424 55.59 18.92 -31.64
CA LYS A 424 56.31 20.08 -32.18
C LYS A 424 55.36 20.90 -33.04
N THR A 425 54.89 22.03 -32.53
CA THR A 425 53.98 22.94 -33.22
C THR A 425 54.74 24.06 -33.93
N TYR A 426 54.17 24.56 -35.03
CA TYR A 426 54.77 25.61 -35.87
C TYR A 426 54.00 26.95 -35.77
N TRP A 427 52.96 27.01 -34.91
CA TRP A 427 52.16 28.19 -34.64
C TRP A 427 52.84 29.05 -33.56
N LYS A 428 53.38 30.22 -33.91
CA LYS A 428 53.98 31.16 -32.94
C LYS A 428 52.93 31.70 -31.94
N ASN A 429 53.34 31.84 -30.67
CA ASN A 429 52.64 32.64 -29.68
C ASN A 429 53.04 34.12 -29.84
N LEU A 430 52.06 35.03 -29.91
CA LEU A 430 52.25 36.49 -29.89
C LEU A 430 52.08 37.06 -28.47
N SER A 431 52.01 36.19 -27.45
CA SER A 431 51.61 36.53 -26.08
C SER A 431 52.53 35.86 -25.05
N GLU A 432 53.84 35.97 -25.23
CA GLU A 432 54.84 35.54 -24.24
C GLU A 432 55.65 36.72 -23.65
N GLU A 433 55.31 37.98 -23.95
CA GLU A 433 56.04 39.16 -23.43
C GLU A 433 55.27 40.05 -22.44
N LYS A 434 54.09 39.63 -21.97
CA LYS A 434 53.40 40.33 -20.86
C LYS A 434 52.86 39.31 -19.88
N ASP A 435 53.74 38.82 -19.02
CA ASP A 435 53.45 38.37 -17.64
C ASP A 435 54.78 38.21 -16.88
N LEU A 436 55.65 39.22 -16.97
CA LEU A 436 56.55 39.56 -15.87
C LEU A 436 55.91 40.74 -15.15
N CYS A 437 55.92 40.66 -13.81
CA CYS A 437 55.32 41.57 -12.82
C CYS A 437 53.86 41.24 -12.45
N ILE A 438 53.66 40.48 -11.36
CA ILE A 438 53.20 41.04 -10.08
C ILE A 438 53.26 39.93 -9.00
N ASN A 439 54.20 40.15 -8.08
CA ASN A 439 54.20 39.86 -6.64
C ASN A 439 54.06 38.42 -6.15
N ILE A 440 55.24 37.92 -5.74
CA ILE A 440 55.49 37.25 -4.45
C ILE A 440 54.43 37.66 -3.43
N ILE A 441 53.51 36.73 -3.13
CA ILE A 441 52.79 36.70 -1.86
C ILE A 441 53.39 35.49 -1.14
N GLU A 442 53.97 35.77 0.00
CA GLU A 442 54.56 34.82 0.94
C GLU A 442 53.63 33.60 1.12
N GLU A 443 54.15 32.41 0.82
CA GLU A 443 53.51 31.17 1.24
C GLU A 443 53.61 31.08 2.77
N ASP A 444 52.57 31.55 3.47
CA ASP A 444 52.29 31.20 4.88
C ASP A 444 52.51 29.69 5.03
N SER A 445 53.33 29.29 6.01
CA SER A 445 53.57 27.87 6.29
C SER A 445 52.21 27.16 6.54
N SER A 446 52.12 25.88 6.16
CA SER A 446 50.91 25.06 6.36
C SER A 446 50.38 25.11 7.80
N ASP A 447 51.26 25.36 8.78
CA ASP A 447 50.93 25.44 10.20
C ASP A 447 50.34 26.80 10.62
N GLU A 448 50.78 27.91 10.05
CA GLU A 448 50.21 29.25 10.35
C GLU A 448 48.77 29.37 9.83
N LYS A 449 48.53 28.82 8.64
CA LYS A 449 47.18 28.77 8.05
C LYS A 449 46.23 27.91 8.88
N LYS A 450 46.72 26.80 9.43
CA LYS A 450 45.97 25.91 10.33
C LYS A 450 45.60 26.62 11.63
N GLU A 451 46.55 27.31 12.25
CA GLU A 451 46.31 28.02 13.51
C GLU A 451 45.37 29.22 13.35
N ARG A 452 45.42 29.91 12.19
CA ARG A 452 44.46 30.96 11.84
C ARG A 452 43.01 30.43 11.79
N TYR A 453 42.79 29.30 11.12
CA TYR A 453 41.45 28.69 11.04
C TYR A 453 40.95 28.15 12.38
N ARG A 454 41.84 27.63 13.23
CA ARG A 454 41.50 27.23 14.61
C ARG A 454 41.03 28.42 15.45
N LYS A 455 41.73 29.55 15.38
CA LYS A 455 41.35 30.80 16.07
C LYS A 455 40.01 31.35 15.58
N GLU A 456 39.78 31.36 14.27
CA GLU A 456 38.49 31.75 13.68
C GLU A 456 37.33 30.87 14.20
N TRP A 457 37.54 29.55 14.28
CA TRP A 457 36.54 28.61 14.80
C TRP A 457 36.23 28.80 16.29
N LEU A 458 37.25 29.01 17.13
CA LEU A 458 37.07 29.28 18.55
C LEU A 458 36.38 30.63 18.80
N ASN A 459 36.64 31.64 17.97
CA ASN A 459 35.99 32.94 18.07
C ASN A 459 34.49 32.83 17.73
N LEU A 460 34.11 32.08 16.69
CA LEU A 460 32.72 31.80 16.36
C LEU A 460 31.97 31.12 17.52
N ARG A 461 32.63 30.19 18.21
CA ARG A 461 32.06 29.54 19.40
C ARG A 461 31.90 30.50 20.58
N LYS A 462 32.83 31.44 20.79
CA LYS A 462 32.70 32.48 21.82
C LYS A 462 31.57 33.47 21.53
N GLN A 463 31.39 33.83 20.26
CA GLN A 463 30.35 34.78 19.83
C GLN A 463 28.96 34.14 19.79
N SER A 464 28.85 32.81 19.76
CA SER A 464 27.55 32.11 19.71
C SER A 464 27.55 30.86 20.62
N PRO A 465 27.49 31.03 21.96
CA PRO A 465 27.67 29.95 22.93
C PRO A 465 26.58 28.86 22.88
N THR A 466 25.40 29.17 22.34
CA THR A 466 24.21 28.30 22.30
C THR A 466 23.98 27.62 20.95
N SER A 467 24.77 27.96 19.93
CA SER A 467 24.59 27.47 18.56
C SER A 467 25.11 26.03 18.38
N SER A 468 24.37 25.20 17.65
CA SER A 468 24.80 23.82 17.35
C SER A 468 25.95 23.81 16.34
N LYS A 469 26.67 22.68 16.24
CA LYS A 469 27.73 22.50 15.23
C LYS A 469 27.23 22.73 13.80
N THR A 470 25.95 22.46 13.55
CA THR A 470 25.29 22.68 12.25
C THR A 470 25.06 24.17 11.99
N ASP A 471 24.72 24.94 13.02
CA ASP A 471 24.50 26.39 12.92
C ASP A 471 25.83 27.13 12.75
N LEU A 472 26.86 26.75 13.52
CA LEU A 472 28.23 27.27 13.38
C LEU A 472 28.83 26.99 11.98
N ARG A 473 28.47 25.86 11.37
CA ARG A 473 28.84 25.55 9.99
C ARG A 473 28.18 26.48 8.99
N GLN A 474 26.91 26.86 9.19
CA GLN A 474 26.23 27.78 8.29
C GLN A 474 26.79 29.20 8.40
N LEU A 475 27.16 29.62 9.61
CA LEU A 475 27.77 30.94 9.87
C LEU A 475 29.12 31.10 9.19
N ASN A 476 29.95 30.05 9.13
CA ASN A 476 31.22 30.12 8.41
C ASN A 476 31.63 28.77 7.78
N ASN A 477 30.97 28.47 6.66
CA ASN A 477 31.18 27.21 5.92
C ASN A 477 32.61 27.06 5.40
N ARG A 478 33.33 28.17 5.14
CA ARG A 478 34.71 28.16 4.66
C ARG A 478 35.66 27.58 5.71
N VAL A 479 35.59 28.08 6.95
CA VAL A 479 36.43 27.62 8.07
C VAL A 479 36.11 26.17 8.42
N PHE A 480 34.81 25.82 8.50
CA PHE A 480 34.38 24.46 8.77
C PHE A 480 34.87 23.47 7.71
N THR A 481 34.69 23.79 6.43
CA THR A 481 35.08 22.90 5.31
C THR A 481 36.60 22.69 5.27
N TRP A 482 37.38 23.73 5.59
CA TRP A 482 38.84 23.63 5.64
C TRP A 482 39.31 22.77 6.82
N LEU A 483 38.82 23.04 8.04
CA LEU A 483 39.17 22.26 9.24
C LEU A 483 38.68 20.80 9.16
N TYR A 484 37.51 20.56 8.56
CA TYR A 484 37.00 19.20 8.38
C TYR A 484 37.89 18.35 7.46
N ARG A 485 38.54 18.97 6.48
CA ARG A 485 39.41 18.29 5.51
C ARG A 485 40.85 18.13 6.00
N ASN A 486 41.35 19.07 6.80
CA ASN A 486 42.76 19.15 7.17
C ASN A 486 43.05 18.93 8.68
N ASP A 487 42.03 19.01 9.56
CA ASP A 487 42.17 18.91 11.01
C ASP A 487 40.88 18.44 11.72
N LYS A 488 40.35 17.31 11.24
CA LYS A 488 39.02 16.79 11.59
C LYS A 488 38.86 16.44 13.07
N GLU A 489 39.90 15.86 13.69
CA GLU A 489 39.87 15.46 15.10
C GLU A 489 39.78 16.68 16.02
N TRP A 490 40.62 17.69 15.77
CA TRP A 490 40.58 18.94 16.52
C TRP A 490 39.22 19.65 16.37
N LEU A 491 38.65 19.67 15.16
CA LEU A 491 37.32 20.27 14.92
C LEU A 491 36.22 19.55 15.71
N ASN A 492 36.28 18.23 15.82
CA ASN A 492 35.28 17.45 16.56
C ASN A 492 35.39 17.69 18.06
N LEU A 493 36.60 17.71 18.62
CA LEU A 493 36.86 18.01 20.04
C LEU A 493 36.46 19.44 20.43
N ASN A 494 36.53 20.38 19.48
CA ASN A 494 36.24 21.80 19.71
C ASN A 494 34.85 22.24 19.20
N SER A 495 33.93 21.30 18.94
CA SER A 495 32.54 21.57 18.55
C SER A 495 31.54 21.05 19.60
N PRO A 496 30.33 21.63 19.71
CA PRO A 496 29.28 21.11 20.61
C PRO A 496 28.91 19.65 20.29
N GLU A 497 28.69 18.84 21.33
CA GLU A 497 28.34 17.42 21.19
C GLU A 497 26.94 17.22 20.56
N LEU A 498 26.82 16.14 19.78
CA LEU A 498 25.57 15.73 19.14
C LEU A 498 24.64 15.07 20.17
N LYS A 499 23.45 15.63 20.40
CA LYS A 499 22.35 14.86 21.02
C LYS A 499 21.80 13.88 19.98
N SER A 500 22.04 12.59 20.16
CA SER A 500 21.39 11.56 19.33
C SER A 500 19.91 11.47 19.69
N THR A 501 19.00 11.74 18.76
CA THR A 501 17.61 11.35 18.91
C THR A 501 17.49 9.85 18.62
N ALA A 502 17.18 9.07 19.64
CA ALA A 502 16.79 7.68 19.48
C ALA A 502 15.52 7.62 18.62
N ASN A 503 15.62 6.97 17.46
CA ASN A 503 14.47 6.72 16.60
C ASN A 503 13.55 5.70 17.26
N ILE A 504 12.50 6.19 17.93
CA ILE A 504 11.38 5.37 18.37
C ILE A 504 10.48 5.12 17.16
N ASN A 505 10.31 3.85 16.83
CA ASN A 505 9.67 3.38 15.61
C ASN A 505 8.13 3.50 15.72
N HIS A 506 7.55 4.65 15.34
CA HIS A 506 6.09 4.87 15.28
C HIS A 506 5.45 4.19 14.06
N ARG A 507 5.41 2.85 14.06
CA ARG A 507 4.84 2.05 12.97
C ARG A 507 3.30 2.13 12.87
N VAL A 508 2.64 2.54 13.94
CA VAL A 508 1.18 2.73 14.03
C VAL A 508 0.97 3.89 14.99
N ASN A 509 0.22 4.92 14.58
CA ASN A 509 -0.28 5.95 15.50
C ASN A 509 -1.40 5.33 16.33
N TRP A 510 -1.04 4.77 17.49
CA TRP A 510 -1.97 4.09 18.38
C TRP A 510 -2.99 5.04 19.00
N GLU A 511 -2.62 6.31 19.23
CA GLU A 511 -3.51 7.33 19.81
C GLU A 511 -4.71 7.60 18.90
N ARG A 512 -4.46 7.97 17.64
CA ARG A 512 -5.56 8.21 16.68
C ARG A 512 -6.39 6.95 16.41
N ARG A 513 -5.71 5.79 16.37
CA ARG A 513 -6.41 4.52 16.16
C ARG A 513 -7.30 4.16 17.34
N ASP A 514 -6.89 4.52 18.55
CA ASP A 514 -7.69 4.35 19.76
C ASP A 514 -8.91 5.28 19.75
N GLU A 515 -8.76 6.55 19.40
CA GLU A 515 -9.88 7.49 19.23
C GLU A 515 -10.91 6.98 18.21
N GLU A 516 -10.46 6.57 17.03
CA GLU A 516 -11.36 6.05 15.98
C GLU A 516 -12.08 4.77 16.44
N ILE A 517 -11.37 3.85 17.09
CA ILE A 517 -11.98 2.60 17.55
C ILE A 517 -12.96 2.87 18.70
N TYR A 518 -12.64 3.80 19.59
CA TYR A 518 -13.48 4.21 20.70
C TYR A 518 -14.83 4.75 20.23
N GLU A 519 -14.84 5.68 19.27
CA GLU A 519 -16.10 6.22 18.72
C GLU A 519 -16.93 5.14 18.00
N ASN A 520 -16.28 4.31 17.18
CA ASN A 520 -16.98 3.18 16.55
C ASN A 520 -17.51 2.16 17.59
N ALA A 521 -16.77 1.93 18.68
CA ALA A 521 -17.19 1.03 19.75
C ALA A 521 -18.42 1.56 20.49
N LYS A 522 -18.52 2.88 20.72
CA LYS A 522 -19.71 3.51 21.28
C LYS A 522 -20.95 3.26 20.44
N ASP A 523 -20.86 3.52 19.14
CA ASP A 523 -21.99 3.32 18.23
C ASP A 523 -22.48 1.87 18.25
N VAL A 524 -21.55 0.91 18.20
CA VAL A 524 -21.88 -0.51 18.27
C VAL A 524 -22.48 -0.91 19.61
N VAL A 525 -21.94 -0.44 20.73
CA VAL A 525 -22.46 -0.74 22.07
C VAL A 525 -23.86 -0.16 22.23
N ASN A 526 -24.10 1.07 21.79
CA ASN A 526 -25.42 1.69 21.81
C ASN A 526 -26.45 0.84 21.04
N VAL A 527 -26.11 0.42 19.82
CA VAL A 527 -26.98 -0.47 19.01
C VAL A 527 -27.23 -1.81 19.73
N MET A 528 -26.23 -2.36 20.41
CA MET A 528 -26.37 -3.61 21.19
C MET A 528 -27.29 -3.45 22.40
N LEU A 529 -27.22 -2.31 23.09
CA LEU A 529 -28.05 -2.01 24.26
C LEU A 529 -29.49 -1.69 23.86
N SER A 530 -29.72 -1.09 22.69
CA SER A 530 -31.05 -0.82 22.14
C SER A 530 -31.75 -2.04 21.52
N ALA A 531 -31.08 -3.20 21.46
CA ALA A 531 -31.67 -4.41 20.89
C ALA A 531 -32.90 -4.88 21.71
N ARG A 532 -34.02 -5.16 21.03
CA ARG A 532 -35.28 -5.61 21.65
C ARG A 532 -35.08 -6.80 22.59
N LYS A 533 -34.22 -7.75 22.20
CA LYS A 533 -33.78 -8.87 23.04
C LYS A 533 -32.37 -8.57 23.55
N PRO A 534 -32.09 -8.69 24.86
CA PRO A 534 -30.78 -8.42 25.43
C PRO A 534 -29.66 -9.21 24.75
N VAL A 535 -28.64 -8.48 24.30
CA VAL A 535 -27.40 -9.04 23.77
C VAL A 535 -26.26 -8.68 24.73
N ARG A 536 -25.43 -9.66 25.10
CA ARG A 536 -24.31 -9.43 26.03
C ARG A 536 -23.26 -8.55 25.36
N VAL A 537 -22.86 -7.50 26.06
CA VAL A 537 -21.72 -6.68 25.67
C VAL A 537 -20.45 -7.33 26.22
N THR A 538 -19.56 -7.74 25.33
CA THR A 538 -18.21 -8.25 25.62
C THR A 538 -17.23 -7.63 24.64
N VAL A 539 -15.95 -7.53 25.00
CA VAL A 539 -14.86 -7.10 24.09
C VAL A 539 -14.93 -7.88 22.77
N SER A 540 -15.10 -9.21 22.85
CA SER A 540 -15.17 -10.08 21.68
C SER A 540 -16.39 -9.83 20.79
N SER A 541 -17.55 -9.51 21.38
CA SER A 541 -18.80 -9.27 20.64
C SER A 541 -18.84 -7.89 20.00
N VAL A 542 -18.22 -6.88 20.64
CA VAL A 542 -18.04 -5.55 20.04
C VAL A 542 -17.02 -5.64 18.90
N GLY A 543 -15.87 -6.28 19.13
CA GLY A 543 -14.86 -6.50 18.10
C GLY A 543 -15.36 -7.30 16.90
N SER A 544 -16.27 -8.27 17.11
CA SER A 544 -16.87 -9.03 16.02
C SER A 544 -17.73 -8.14 15.12
N ARG A 545 -18.57 -7.28 15.71
CA ARG A 545 -19.44 -6.34 14.99
C ARG A 545 -18.67 -5.24 14.27
N LEU A 546 -17.55 -4.81 14.85
CA LEU A 546 -16.63 -3.86 14.21
C LEU A 546 -15.72 -4.48 13.15
N GLY A 547 -15.75 -5.81 12.98
CA GLY A 547 -14.84 -6.51 12.06
C GLY A 547 -13.36 -6.54 12.49
N ILE A 548 -13.02 -6.04 13.68
CA ILE A 548 -11.65 -5.92 14.21
C ILE A 548 -11.40 -6.80 15.44
N ARG A 549 -12.18 -7.86 15.64
CA ARG A 549 -12.05 -8.80 16.78
C ARG A 549 -10.60 -9.22 17.07
N PRO A 550 -9.76 -9.64 16.10
CA PRO A 550 -8.37 -10.03 16.41
C PRO A 550 -7.53 -8.88 16.95
N LEU A 551 -7.81 -7.64 16.57
CA LEU A 551 -7.13 -6.45 17.07
C LEU A 551 -7.50 -6.21 18.54
N LEU A 552 -8.79 -6.25 18.87
CA LEU A 552 -9.25 -6.07 20.25
C LEU A 552 -8.85 -7.24 21.15
N GLU A 553 -8.76 -8.48 20.64
CA GLU A 553 -8.35 -9.62 21.47
C GLU A 553 -6.83 -9.66 21.72
N LYS A 554 -6.00 -9.18 20.76
CA LYS A 554 -4.53 -9.31 20.85
C LYS A 554 -3.81 -8.03 21.22
N HIS A 555 -4.44 -6.87 21.04
CA HIS A 555 -3.77 -5.56 21.13
C HIS A 555 -4.59 -4.51 21.89
N LEU A 556 -5.54 -4.91 22.73
CA LEU A 556 -6.33 -3.97 23.55
C LEU A 556 -5.45 -3.09 24.46
N ASP A 557 -4.32 -3.62 24.93
CA ASP A 557 -3.37 -2.88 25.78
C ASP A 557 -2.74 -1.67 25.08
N LYS A 558 -2.86 -1.58 23.75
CA LYS A 558 -2.39 -0.45 22.95
C LYS A 558 -3.48 0.56 22.64
N LEU A 559 -4.68 0.37 23.18
CA LEU A 559 -5.89 1.17 22.94
C LEU A 559 -6.52 1.59 24.28
N PRO A 560 -5.88 2.46 25.08
CA PRO A 560 -6.32 2.80 26.44
C PRO A 560 -7.75 3.33 26.55
N MET A 561 -8.19 4.28 25.70
CA MET A 561 -9.55 4.83 25.70
C MET A 561 -10.59 3.75 25.37
N THR A 562 -10.34 2.99 24.31
CA THR A 562 -11.19 1.86 23.93
C THR A 562 -11.25 0.82 25.04
N LYS A 563 -10.11 0.52 25.68
CA LYS A 563 -10.01 -0.48 26.76
C LYS A 563 -10.82 -0.06 27.97
N GLU A 564 -10.68 1.19 28.42
CA GLU A 564 -11.43 1.74 29.55
C GLU A 564 -12.93 1.70 29.28
N TYR A 565 -13.37 2.19 28.12
CA TYR A 565 -14.78 2.17 27.72
C TYR A 565 -15.35 0.76 27.64
N LEU A 566 -14.65 -0.17 26.99
CA LEU A 566 -15.14 -1.53 26.85
C LEU A 566 -15.21 -2.22 28.21
N ASN A 567 -14.23 -2.02 29.09
CA ASN A 567 -14.26 -2.60 30.44
C ASN A 567 -15.47 -2.12 31.24
N ASP A 568 -15.79 -0.83 31.16
CA ASP A 568 -16.96 -0.22 31.80
C ASP A 568 -18.29 -0.79 31.26
N GLN A 569 -18.36 -1.02 29.93
CA GLN A 569 -19.57 -1.51 29.28
C GLN A 569 -19.70 -3.03 29.26
N THR A 570 -18.64 -3.79 29.53
CA THR A 570 -18.70 -5.26 29.53
C THR A 570 -19.39 -5.82 30.76
N GLU A 571 -20.42 -6.63 30.53
CA GLU A 571 -21.14 -7.30 31.62
C GLU A 571 -20.52 -8.66 31.92
N ASN A 572 -20.44 -9.03 33.21
CA ASN A 572 -20.13 -10.40 33.60
C ASN A 572 -21.31 -11.35 33.24
N ILE A 573 -21.13 -12.65 33.42
CA ILE A 573 -22.15 -13.65 33.04
C ILE A 573 -23.44 -13.46 33.86
N LYS A 574 -23.31 -13.20 35.17
CA LYS A 574 -24.43 -13.07 36.09
C LYS A 574 -25.25 -11.81 35.82
N ASP A 575 -24.61 -10.66 35.65
CA ASP A 575 -25.29 -9.38 35.37
C ASP A 575 -26.09 -9.47 34.06
N PHE A 576 -25.50 -10.10 33.04
CA PHE A 576 -26.20 -10.34 31.78
C PHE A 576 -27.40 -11.29 31.92
N GLN A 577 -27.28 -12.32 32.77
CA GLN A 577 -28.41 -13.21 33.07
C GLN A 577 -29.53 -12.46 33.80
N ILE A 578 -29.20 -11.60 34.77
CA ILE A 578 -30.16 -10.75 35.48
C ILE A 578 -30.88 -9.80 34.50
N ARG A 579 -30.16 -9.14 33.60
CA ARG A 579 -30.76 -8.27 32.57
C ARG A 579 -31.72 -9.03 31.64
N ARG A 580 -31.41 -10.30 31.33
CA ARG A 580 -32.32 -11.17 30.57
C ARG A 580 -33.57 -11.56 31.37
N LEU A 581 -33.45 -11.76 32.68
CA LEU A 581 -34.61 -11.99 33.55
C LEU A 581 -35.51 -10.76 33.60
N GLN A 582 -34.94 -9.56 33.78
CA GLN A 582 -35.67 -8.29 33.76
C GLN A 582 -36.45 -8.10 32.45
N TRP A 583 -35.77 -8.32 31.31
CA TRP A 583 -36.40 -8.27 29.99
C TRP A 583 -37.53 -9.30 29.84
N ALA A 584 -37.30 -10.55 30.25
CA ALA A 584 -38.29 -11.61 30.14
C ALA A 584 -39.54 -11.31 30.96
N VAL A 585 -39.38 -10.76 32.17
CA VAL A 585 -40.48 -10.31 33.02
C VAL A 585 -41.28 -9.22 32.32
N LYS A 586 -40.61 -8.17 31.81
CA LYS A 586 -41.27 -7.06 31.09
C LYS A 586 -42.07 -7.56 29.88
N GLU A 587 -41.46 -8.39 29.05
CA GLU A 587 -42.12 -8.90 27.84
C GLU A 587 -43.27 -9.86 28.17
N LEU A 588 -43.18 -10.66 29.25
CA LEU A 588 -44.29 -11.51 29.68
C LEU A 588 -45.48 -10.68 30.19
N GLN A 589 -45.23 -9.58 30.89
CA GLN A 589 -46.27 -8.66 31.35
C GLN A 589 -46.95 -7.95 30.18
N GLU A 590 -46.18 -7.40 29.23
CA GLU A 590 -46.72 -6.75 28.02
C GLU A 590 -47.62 -7.69 27.20
N ASN A 591 -47.36 -8.99 27.25
CA ASN A 591 -48.15 -10.02 26.58
C ASN A 591 -49.23 -10.66 27.48
N GLY A 592 -49.51 -10.11 28.67
CA GLY A 592 -50.57 -10.58 29.59
C GLY A 592 -50.35 -11.98 30.16
N LYS A 593 -49.11 -12.46 30.26
CA LYS A 593 -48.78 -13.81 30.77
C LYS A 593 -48.38 -13.79 32.24
N ASP A 594 -48.65 -14.88 32.96
CA ASP A 594 -48.21 -15.02 34.36
C ASP A 594 -46.68 -15.09 34.50
N LEU A 595 -46.20 -14.58 35.64
CA LEU A 595 -44.79 -14.50 36.01
C LEU A 595 -44.33 -15.71 36.83
N SER A 596 -44.55 -16.92 36.32
CA SER A 596 -43.98 -18.14 36.91
C SER A 596 -42.49 -18.31 36.57
N LEU A 597 -41.70 -18.81 37.54
CA LEU A 597 -40.24 -18.95 37.42
C LEU A 597 -39.81 -19.71 36.17
N TRP A 598 -40.42 -20.87 35.89
CA TRP A 598 -40.07 -21.69 34.72
C TRP A 598 -40.29 -20.93 33.40
N ARG A 599 -41.33 -20.09 33.33
CA ARG A 599 -41.67 -19.32 32.13
C ARG A 599 -40.73 -18.15 31.93
N ILE A 600 -40.34 -17.49 33.02
CA ILE A 600 -39.30 -16.45 33.02
C ILE A 600 -37.97 -17.05 32.56
N TYR A 601 -37.52 -18.17 33.15
CA TYR A 601 -36.27 -18.82 32.73
C TYR A 601 -36.28 -19.27 31.28
N ARG A 602 -37.40 -19.83 30.81
CA ARG A 602 -37.55 -20.25 29.41
C ARG A 602 -37.52 -19.07 28.45
N LYS A 603 -38.24 -17.99 28.77
CA LYS A 603 -38.30 -16.78 27.95
C LYS A 603 -36.94 -16.07 27.95
N ALA A 604 -36.33 -15.92 29.12
CA ALA A 604 -35.00 -15.37 29.30
C ALA A 604 -33.95 -16.24 28.61
N GLY A 605 -34.13 -17.56 28.55
CA GLY A 605 -33.20 -18.55 27.99
C GLY A 605 -32.07 -18.96 28.96
N ILE A 606 -32.39 -19.11 30.24
CA ILE A 606 -31.47 -19.54 31.30
C ILE A 606 -31.42 -21.07 31.37
N ARG A 607 -30.22 -21.65 31.28
CA ARG A 607 -30.01 -23.11 31.39
C ARG A 607 -30.25 -23.56 32.83
N GLU A 608 -30.71 -24.78 33.03
CA GLU A 608 -31.05 -25.35 34.35
C GLU A 608 -29.93 -25.21 35.37
N ASP A 609 -28.68 -25.43 34.96
CA ASP A 609 -27.49 -25.32 35.81
C ASP A 609 -27.34 -23.95 36.51
N PHE A 610 -27.88 -22.88 35.93
CA PHE A 610 -27.80 -21.51 36.46
C PHE A 610 -29.09 -21.05 37.15
N GLN A 611 -30.18 -21.85 37.11
CA GLN A 611 -31.48 -21.41 37.63
C GLN A 611 -31.48 -21.29 39.15
N LYS A 612 -30.82 -22.20 39.86
CA LYS A 612 -30.70 -22.16 41.33
C LYS A 612 -29.97 -20.90 41.80
N GLU A 613 -28.89 -20.53 41.13
CA GLU A 613 -28.08 -19.35 41.49
C GLU A 613 -28.83 -18.03 41.25
N LEU A 614 -29.72 -18.00 40.26
CA LEU A 614 -30.50 -16.81 39.87
C LEU A 614 -31.91 -16.79 40.46
N GLN A 615 -32.24 -17.73 41.35
CA GLN A 615 -33.59 -17.89 41.87
C GLN A 615 -34.02 -16.70 42.74
N GLU A 616 -33.14 -16.22 43.61
CA GLU A 616 -33.42 -15.05 44.44
C GLU A 616 -33.62 -13.79 43.59
N ASP A 617 -32.79 -13.59 42.55
CA ASP A 617 -32.90 -12.44 41.65
C ASP A 617 -34.21 -12.48 40.84
N ALA A 618 -34.58 -13.65 40.33
CA ALA A 618 -35.85 -13.83 39.63
C ALA A 618 -37.06 -13.59 40.54
N LEU A 619 -37.02 -14.05 41.80
CA LEU A 619 -38.08 -13.83 42.78
C LEU A 619 -38.20 -12.36 43.16
N LYS A 620 -37.09 -11.66 43.39
CA LYS A 620 -37.09 -10.20 43.65
C LYS A 620 -37.78 -9.43 42.53
N LEU A 621 -37.47 -9.75 41.27
CA LEU A 621 -38.10 -9.11 40.11
C LEU A 621 -39.61 -9.36 40.01
N ILE A 622 -40.07 -10.56 40.42
CA ILE A 622 -41.50 -10.88 40.48
C ILE A 622 -42.19 -10.05 41.57
N VAL A 623 -41.58 -9.94 42.76
CA VAL A 623 -42.14 -9.22 43.92
C VAL A 623 -42.19 -7.71 43.67
N GLU A 624 -41.09 -7.11 43.20
CA GLU A 624 -41.02 -5.68 42.86
C GLU A 624 -42.09 -5.27 41.86
N LYS A 625 -42.36 -6.12 40.86
CA LYS A 625 -43.36 -5.83 39.83
C LYS A 625 -44.79 -6.13 40.24
N ARG A 626 -45.03 -7.10 41.14
CA ARG A 626 -46.35 -7.34 41.74
C ARG A 626 -46.78 -6.21 42.67
N ASN A 627 -45.84 -5.59 43.39
CA ASN A 627 -46.11 -4.44 44.27
C ASN A 627 -46.44 -3.16 43.47
N CYS A 628 -45.89 -2.97 42.26
CA CYS A 628 -46.29 -1.86 41.39
C CYS A 628 -47.74 -1.96 40.86
N THR A 629 -48.26 -3.17 40.65
CA THR A 629 -49.66 -3.39 40.24
C THR A 629 -50.68 -3.18 41.36
N LEU A 630 -50.27 -3.23 42.64
CA LEU A 630 -51.15 -3.02 43.80
C LEU A 630 -51.31 -1.55 44.19
N HIS A 631 -50.47 -0.64 43.66
CA HIS A 631 -50.55 0.81 43.90
C HIS A 631 -51.26 1.60 42.79
N GLN A 632 -51.88 0.92 41.81
CA GLN A 632 -52.65 1.54 40.71
C GLN A 632 -54.16 1.27 40.80
N TYR A 633 -54.68 0.90 41.97
CA TYR A 633 -56.11 0.78 42.25
C TYR A 633 -56.57 1.80 43.29
#